data_AF-A0A4R8T587-F1
#
_entry.id   AF-A0A4R8T587-F1
#
_cell.length_a   1.000
_cell.length_b   1.000
_cell.length_c   1.000
_cell.angle_alpha   90.00
_cell.angle_beta   90.00
_cell.angle_gamma   90.00
#
_symmetry.space_group_name_H-M   'P 1'
#
loop_
_entity.id
_entity.type
_entity.pdbx_description
1 polymer ?
#
loop_
_entity_poly.entity_id
_entity_poly.type
_entity_poly.pdbx_seq_one_letter_code
_entity_poly.pdbx_strand_id
1 'polypeptide(L)'
;MDSAPAGSSEAAFDFQLYRYTPSLAAAVVSVIVFAALTVLHTWRLWKAKAFYFTAFTVGGVFQTIGYAGRIWSHYDKFSIGGFIIQAILILVAPALYAASIYMILGRLIRTVKAEHLSLVPVRWVTRIFVTGDVVAFGLQAGGGGIQAAGTLEMYEMGEKIIIAGLLVQIFVFGFFVITSVLFHVRLLKSPTDTAITGGIPWRRYLSVLYVTSIIILVRSIFRVVEYLQGNSGYLISHELFLYLFDALLMALVMAVFSVCVARSGRAVVPVSEERLYANTPMKPSPWKMVRTRHGNHWIPPTTPTPDPGTVSGISHTSFADTPNFDIQDLALLHHWTISTSVDIYKTPGADSLWQRTLPQIGFQYPFVAHAILSLAALHLAHMEGSPSSPYVVEATRHHEIALVGFHECVNNLTRENSEALLAWSFLNLLYVFSISKQLSHATELSSPRLRKDRLLGVEWIPMVRGIDAVLGPQYDFLREGRMAGALSLGNWHELNLENHASDAVDQELCRLRDAWRSSSDAEVYDEALHIMRKCLMYAKQFDTMDEETLAQWGFNRAWAGPMAFIHFAPQQYFTLLHQRQPHSLILFAYFGAFLHMLDDYWFLEGWGRDIVGAVDELLGSYWQPWICWPIQTVGLDAAGNP
;
A
#
# COMPACT_ATOMS: atom_id res chain seq x y z
N MET A 1 3.76 -55.82 -39.68
CA MET A 1 2.79 -55.52 -38.61
C MET A 1 3.47 -55.89 -37.31
N ASP A 2 3.86 -54.98 -36.42
CA ASP A 2 3.59 -53.56 -36.32
C ASP A 2 4.76 -52.85 -35.65
N SER A 3 5.05 -51.67 -36.17
CA SER A 3 5.94 -50.65 -35.63
C SER A 3 5.38 -50.07 -34.33
N ALA A 4 6.20 -50.03 -33.29
CA ALA A 4 5.91 -49.28 -32.07
C ALA A 4 5.69 -47.78 -32.39
N PRO A 5 4.73 -47.11 -31.74
CA PRO A 5 4.45 -45.71 -32.02
C PRO A 5 5.58 -44.84 -31.46
N ALA A 6 6.08 -43.94 -32.31
CA ALA A 6 6.98 -42.87 -31.91
C ALA A 6 6.31 -42.03 -30.81
N GLY A 7 6.92 -41.99 -29.63
CA GLY A 7 6.58 -41.02 -28.60
C GLY A 7 6.77 -39.62 -29.18
N SER A 8 5.70 -38.83 -29.19
CA SER A 8 5.77 -37.40 -29.41
C SER A 8 6.69 -36.80 -28.35
N SER A 9 7.89 -36.39 -28.77
CA SER A 9 8.74 -35.51 -27.98
C SER A 9 7.94 -34.24 -27.68
N GLU A 10 7.50 -34.08 -26.43
CA GLU A 10 7.10 -32.77 -25.90
C GLU A 10 8.21 -31.79 -26.27
N ALA A 11 7.87 -30.76 -27.06
CA ALA A 11 8.80 -29.72 -27.41
C ALA A 11 9.21 -28.99 -26.12
N ALA A 12 10.35 -29.37 -25.55
CA ALA A 12 10.92 -28.74 -24.38
C ALA A 12 11.09 -27.23 -24.66
N PHE A 13 10.51 -26.41 -23.79
CA PHE A 13 10.55 -24.95 -23.88
C PHE A 13 12.00 -24.43 -23.76
N ASP A 14 12.58 -23.96 -24.87
CA ASP A 14 13.90 -23.31 -24.91
C ASP A 14 13.78 -21.84 -24.47
N PHE A 15 13.63 -21.62 -23.16
CA PHE A 15 13.67 -20.28 -22.59
C PHE A 15 15.08 -19.87 -22.25
N GLN A 16 15.46 -18.68 -22.70
CA GLN A 16 16.76 -18.08 -22.40
C GLN A 16 16.56 -16.64 -21.93
N LEU A 17 17.18 -16.28 -20.80
CA LEU A 17 17.23 -14.89 -20.31
C LEU A 17 17.87 -13.97 -21.35
N TYR A 18 18.89 -14.48 -22.05
CA TYR A 18 19.50 -13.82 -23.18
C TYR A 18 19.74 -14.83 -24.31
N ARG A 19 19.19 -14.57 -25.49
CA ARG A 19 19.47 -15.34 -26.72
C ARG A 19 20.76 -14.91 -27.43
N TYR A 20 21.44 -13.91 -26.90
CA TYR A 20 22.71 -13.39 -27.38
C TYR A 20 23.60 -13.02 -26.20
N THR A 21 24.87 -12.75 -26.46
CA THR A 21 25.79 -12.26 -25.43
C THR A 21 25.73 -10.74 -25.40
N PRO A 22 25.27 -10.08 -24.31
CA PRO A 22 25.14 -8.61 -24.29
C PRO A 22 26.46 -7.94 -24.65
N SER A 23 26.47 -6.96 -25.55
CA SER A 23 27.70 -6.27 -25.96
C SER A 23 28.21 -5.33 -24.87
N LEU A 24 29.40 -5.60 -24.34
CA LEU A 24 30.05 -4.76 -23.34
C LEU A 24 30.26 -3.33 -23.85
N ALA A 25 30.75 -3.18 -25.08
CA ALA A 25 31.04 -1.89 -25.67
C ALA A 25 29.77 -1.03 -25.81
N ALA A 26 28.67 -1.62 -26.30
CA ALA A 26 27.41 -0.91 -26.45
C ALA A 26 26.83 -0.52 -25.08
N ALA A 27 26.87 -1.41 -24.09
CA ALA A 27 26.37 -1.13 -22.75
C ALA A 27 27.16 0.00 -22.06
N VAL A 28 28.49 -0.03 -22.15
CA VAL A 28 29.37 1.03 -21.60
C VAL A 28 29.09 2.38 -22.27
N VAL A 29 28.97 2.42 -23.60
CA VAL A 29 28.62 3.66 -24.32
C VAL A 29 27.27 4.20 -23.87
N SER A 30 26.25 3.34 -23.74
CA SER A 30 24.93 3.73 -23.24
C SER A 30 25.00 4.31 -21.83
N VAL A 31 25.71 3.66 -20.90
CA VAL A 31 25.91 4.17 -19.53
C VAL A 31 26.56 5.56 -19.55
N ILE A 32 27.62 5.76 -20.32
CA ILE A 32 28.31 7.06 -20.42
C ILE A 32 27.37 8.14 -20.95
N VAL A 33 26.61 7.84 -22.02
CA VAL A 33 25.68 8.79 -22.63
C VAL A 33 24.57 9.18 -21.65
N PHE A 34 23.91 8.19 -21.02
CA PHE A 34 22.83 8.46 -20.06
C PHE A 34 23.34 9.15 -18.80
N ALA A 35 24.52 8.77 -18.29
CA ALA A 35 25.13 9.45 -17.15
C ALA A 35 25.43 10.91 -17.47
N ALA A 36 26.07 11.20 -18.61
CA ALA A 36 26.39 12.56 -19.03
C ALA A 36 25.14 13.43 -19.22
N LEU A 37 24.10 12.90 -19.87
CA LEU A 37 22.83 13.59 -20.04
C LEU A 37 22.10 13.80 -18.70
N THR A 38 22.14 12.83 -17.80
CA THR A 38 21.53 12.92 -16.46
C THR A 38 22.23 13.98 -15.61
N VAL A 39 23.57 14.02 -15.61
CA VAL A 39 24.36 15.05 -14.92
C VAL A 39 24.04 16.43 -15.49
N LEU A 40 23.97 16.57 -16.82
CA LEU A 40 23.62 17.83 -17.48
C LEU A 40 22.21 18.32 -17.07
N HIS A 41 21.22 17.42 -17.02
CA HIS A 41 19.86 17.75 -16.58
C HIS A 41 19.82 18.11 -15.10
N THR A 42 20.51 17.35 -14.25
CA THR A 42 20.59 17.61 -12.80
C THR A 42 21.18 18.99 -12.51
N TRP A 43 22.31 19.31 -13.15
CA TRP A 43 22.96 20.61 -13.01
C TRP A 43 22.02 21.77 -13.41
N ARG A 44 21.25 21.60 -14.48
CA ARG A 44 20.30 22.60 -14.96
C ARG A 44 19.07 22.72 -14.07
N LEU A 45 18.54 21.60 -13.58
CA LEU A 45 17.43 21.54 -12.64
C LEU A 45 17.75 22.37 -11.39
N TRP A 46 18.95 22.18 -10.84
CA TRP A 46 19.47 22.92 -9.70
C TRP A 46 19.65 24.41 -10.01
N LYS A 47 20.34 24.74 -11.11
CA LYS A 47 20.58 26.15 -11.50
C LYS A 47 19.29 26.92 -11.75
N ALA A 48 18.27 26.27 -12.29
CA ALA A 48 16.97 26.88 -12.59
C ALA A 48 15.95 26.76 -11.46
N LYS A 49 16.26 26.09 -10.34
CA LYS A 49 15.33 25.80 -9.23
C LYS A 49 14.01 25.15 -9.70
N ALA A 50 14.08 24.35 -10.76
CA ALA A 50 12.92 23.80 -11.45
C ALA A 50 12.51 22.42 -10.92
N PHE A 51 12.44 22.24 -9.58
CA PHE A 51 12.31 20.93 -8.92
C PHE A 51 11.07 20.10 -9.29
N TYR A 52 10.06 20.68 -9.93
CA TYR A 52 8.94 19.88 -10.46
C TYR A 52 9.36 18.96 -11.64
N PHE A 53 10.52 19.18 -12.26
CA PHE A 53 11.05 18.38 -13.37
C PHE A 53 11.99 17.24 -12.90
N THR A 54 11.92 16.87 -11.61
CA THR A 54 12.72 15.80 -11.00
C THR A 54 12.45 14.43 -11.60
N ALA A 55 11.18 14.11 -11.92
CA ALA A 55 10.80 12.83 -12.52
C ALA A 55 11.61 12.52 -13.79
N PHE A 56 11.83 13.52 -14.65
CA PHE A 56 12.66 13.36 -15.86
C PHE A 56 14.11 12.97 -15.53
N THR A 57 14.67 13.56 -14.48
CA THR A 57 16.04 13.28 -14.06
C THR A 57 16.15 11.88 -13.45
N VAL A 58 15.16 11.45 -12.66
CA VAL A 58 15.06 10.09 -12.14
C VAL A 58 14.98 9.07 -13.27
N GLY A 59 14.24 9.37 -14.35
CA GLY A 59 14.21 8.53 -15.55
C GLY A 59 15.60 8.37 -16.20
N GLY A 60 16.41 9.42 -16.22
CA GLY A 60 17.80 9.35 -16.70
C GLY A 60 18.72 8.51 -15.81
N VAL A 61 18.54 8.58 -14.49
CA VAL A 61 19.23 7.70 -13.52
C VAL A 61 18.84 6.25 -13.77
N PHE A 62 17.55 5.96 -13.97
CA PHE A 62 17.06 4.61 -14.24
C PHE A 62 17.65 4.03 -15.52
N GLN A 63 17.74 4.82 -16.60
CA GLN A 63 18.45 4.38 -17.81
C GLN A 63 19.92 4.05 -17.51
N THR A 64 20.61 4.92 -16.78
CA THR A 64 22.03 4.73 -16.45
C THR A 64 22.25 3.43 -15.66
N ILE A 65 21.46 3.20 -14.60
CA ILE A 65 21.56 1.99 -13.78
C ILE A 65 21.10 0.74 -14.55
N GLY A 66 20.05 0.86 -15.37
CA GLY A 66 19.56 -0.24 -16.19
C GLY A 66 20.63 -0.75 -17.16
N TYR A 67 21.32 0.14 -17.88
CA TYR A 67 22.44 -0.26 -18.74
C TYR A 67 23.68 -0.70 -17.95
N ALA A 68 23.87 -0.25 -16.70
CA ALA A 68 24.90 -0.80 -15.82
C ALA A 68 24.59 -2.26 -15.40
N GLY A 69 23.33 -2.58 -15.11
CA GLY A 69 22.88 -3.97 -14.90
C GLY A 69 23.10 -4.87 -16.12
N ARG A 70 23.08 -4.26 -17.32
CA ARG A 70 23.41 -4.95 -18.57
C ARG A 70 24.92 -5.24 -18.73
N ILE A 71 25.79 -4.35 -18.23
CA ILE A 71 27.24 -4.63 -18.12
C ILE A 71 27.47 -5.83 -17.20
N TRP A 72 26.79 -5.89 -16.06
CA TRP A 72 26.85 -7.07 -15.18
C TRP A 72 26.44 -8.33 -15.94
N SER A 73 25.33 -8.26 -16.68
CA SER A 73 24.81 -9.40 -17.45
C SER A 73 25.72 -9.86 -18.60
N HIS A 74 26.69 -9.04 -19.03
CA HIS A 74 27.73 -9.48 -19.97
C HIS A 74 28.66 -10.51 -19.33
N TYR A 75 29.11 -10.25 -18.09
CA TYR A 75 30.02 -11.11 -17.34
C TYR A 75 29.31 -12.34 -16.77
N ASP A 76 28.03 -12.21 -16.43
CA ASP A 76 27.19 -13.32 -15.96
C ASP A 76 25.79 -13.27 -16.57
N LYS A 77 25.59 -14.02 -17.65
CA LYS A 77 24.32 -14.07 -18.40
C LYS A 77 23.21 -14.82 -17.68
N PHE A 78 23.55 -15.62 -16.68
CA PHE A 78 22.60 -16.39 -15.89
C PHE A 78 22.20 -15.65 -14.60
N SER A 79 22.84 -14.51 -14.32
CA SER A 79 22.45 -13.63 -13.22
C SER A 79 21.05 -13.06 -13.43
N ILE A 80 20.10 -13.59 -12.65
CA ILE A 80 18.71 -13.09 -12.59
C ILE A 80 18.70 -11.63 -12.14
N GLY A 81 19.57 -11.25 -11.19
CA GLY A 81 19.62 -9.88 -10.66
C GLY A 81 19.98 -8.84 -11.72
N GLY A 82 21.03 -9.11 -12.52
CA GLY A 82 21.42 -8.22 -13.62
C GLY A 82 20.32 -8.06 -14.67
N PHE A 83 19.64 -9.17 -15.01
CA PHE A 83 18.50 -9.19 -15.93
C PHE A 83 17.29 -8.40 -15.39
N ILE A 84 16.91 -8.59 -14.14
CA ILE A 84 15.77 -7.88 -13.52
C ILE A 84 16.03 -6.37 -13.46
N ILE A 85 17.25 -5.96 -13.03
CA ILE A 85 17.62 -4.53 -12.94
C ILE A 85 17.49 -3.85 -14.30
N GLN A 86 18.06 -4.43 -15.36
CA GLN A 86 17.93 -3.84 -16.69
C GLN A 86 16.47 -3.83 -17.18
N ALA A 87 15.72 -4.92 -16.95
CA ALA A 87 14.40 -5.11 -17.53
C ALA A 87 13.42 -4.10 -16.94
N ILE A 88 13.42 -3.94 -15.62
CA ILE A 88 12.52 -3.02 -14.92
C ILE A 88 12.94 -1.57 -15.15
N LEU A 89 14.20 -1.21 -14.92
CA LEU A 89 14.59 0.21 -14.93
C LEU A 89 14.54 0.83 -16.33
N ILE A 90 14.92 0.09 -17.38
CA ILE A 90 14.81 0.57 -18.77
C ILE A 90 13.33 0.73 -19.15
N LEU A 91 12.46 -0.15 -18.68
CA LEU A 91 11.02 -0.13 -18.94
C LEU A 91 10.28 1.01 -18.20
N VAL A 92 10.70 1.36 -16.98
CA VAL A 92 10.08 2.46 -16.19
C VAL A 92 10.46 3.85 -16.69
N ALA A 93 11.71 4.05 -17.11
CA ALA A 93 12.20 5.36 -17.54
C ALA A 93 11.28 6.18 -18.48
N PRO A 94 10.66 5.61 -19.54
CA PRO A 94 9.76 6.37 -20.41
C PRO A 94 8.49 6.87 -19.72
N ALA A 95 7.95 6.15 -18.71
CA ALA A 95 6.80 6.62 -17.93
C ALA A 95 7.18 7.88 -17.13
N LEU A 96 8.40 7.93 -16.59
CA LEU A 96 8.91 9.11 -15.91
C LEU A 96 9.14 10.30 -16.87
N TYR A 97 9.56 10.02 -18.11
CA TYR A 97 9.64 11.05 -19.15
C TYR A 97 8.24 11.55 -19.55
N ALA A 98 7.27 10.65 -19.69
CA ALA A 98 5.88 10.98 -20.00
C ALA A 98 5.25 11.86 -18.91
N ALA A 99 5.39 11.49 -17.63
CA ALA A 99 4.95 12.28 -16.48
C ALA A 99 5.47 13.74 -16.56
N SER A 100 6.73 13.91 -16.96
CA SER A 100 7.39 15.21 -17.11
C SER A 100 6.80 16.04 -18.26
N ILE A 101 6.48 15.40 -19.38
CA ILE A 101 5.81 16.01 -20.54
C ILE A 101 4.38 16.47 -20.14
N TYR A 102 3.64 15.67 -19.36
CA TYR A 102 2.31 16.02 -18.88
C TYR A 102 2.33 17.26 -17.98
N MET A 103 3.31 17.33 -17.07
CA MET A 103 3.53 18.49 -16.21
C MET A 103 3.84 19.76 -17.01
N ILE A 104 4.68 19.66 -18.05
CA ILE A 104 5.00 20.80 -18.91
C ILE A 104 3.76 21.30 -19.65
N LEU A 105 2.95 20.39 -20.23
CA LEU A 105 1.72 20.81 -20.91
C LEU A 105 0.77 21.52 -19.94
N GLY A 106 0.55 20.95 -18.75
CA GLY A 106 -0.31 21.56 -17.73
C GLY A 106 0.14 22.96 -17.35
N ARG A 107 1.44 23.16 -17.10
CA ARG A 107 2.00 24.49 -16.82
C ARG A 107 1.86 25.42 -18.01
N LEU A 108 2.14 24.96 -19.23
CA LEU A 108 2.03 25.77 -20.44
C LEU A 108 0.61 26.32 -20.63
N ILE A 109 -0.42 25.49 -20.45
CA ILE A 109 -1.83 25.88 -20.56
C ILE A 109 -2.17 27.01 -19.58
N ARG A 110 -1.75 26.89 -18.31
CA ARG A 110 -1.97 27.95 -17.29
C ARG A 110 -1.25 29.24 -17.64
N THR A 111 -0.06 29.12 -18.21
CA THR A 111 0.78 30.27 -18.55
C THR A 111 0.16 31.12 -19.65
N VAL A 112 -0.37 30.48 -20.69
CA VAL A 112 -1.07 31.18 -21.76
C VAL A 112 -2.52 31.52 -21.39
N LYS A 113 -2.93 31.33 -20.13
CA LYS A 113 -4.28 31.59 -19.60
C LYS A 113 -5.40 30.95 -20.43
N ALA A 114 -5.15 29.77 -20.97
CA ALA A 114 -6.05 29.09 -21.91
C ALA A 114 -6.68 27.82 -21.31
N GLU A 115 -6.93 27.81 -19.99
CA GLU A 115 -7.45 26.63 -19.27
C GLU A 115 -8.80 26.16 -19.82
N HIS A 116 -9.66 27.10 -20.23
CA HIS A 116 -10.97 26.84 -20.83
C HIS A 116 -10.91 26.16 -22.21
N LEU A 117 -9.75 26.17 -22.88
CA LEU A 117 -9.57 25.52 -24.19
C LEU A 117 -9.11 24.06 -24.06
N SER A 118 -8.64 23.64 -22.89
CA SER A 118 -8.15 22.29 -22.65
C SER A 118 -9.30 21.26 -22.70
N LEU A 119 -9.07 20.10 -23.31
CA LEU A 119 -10.05 19.00 -23.31
C LEU A 119 -10.24 18.43 -21.91
N VAL A 120 -9.13 18.23 -21.20
CA VAL A 120 -9.09 17.74 -19.82
C VAL A 120 -8.82 18.94 -18.90
N PRO A 121 -9.57 19.12 -17.81
CA PRO A 121 -9.30 20.21 -16.87
C PRO A 121 -7.85 20.16 -16.39
N VAL A 122 -7.15 21.30 -16.42
CA VAL A 122 -5.69 21.36 -16.20
C VAL A 122 -5.25 20.82 -14.83
N ARG A 123 -6.13 20.85 -13.83
CA ARG A 123 -5.91 20.25 -12.49
C ARG A 123 -5.83 18.72 -12.52
N TRP A 124 -6.46 18.07 -13.50
CA TRP A 124 -6.55 16.63 -13.65
C TRP A 124 -5.59 16.05 -14.69
N VAL A 125 -5.06 16.86 -15.62
CA VAL A 125 -4.14 16.41 -16.68
C VAL A 125 -3.02 15.55 -16.11
N THR A 126 -2.18 16.09 -15.22
CA THR A 126 -1.06 15.31 -14.66
C THR A 126 -1.53 14.10 -13.87
N ARG A 127 -2.62 14.21 -13.10
CA ARG A 127 -3.13 13.10 -12.26
C ARG A 127 -3.59 11.92 -13.12
N ILE A 128 -4.50 12.17 -14.07
CA ILE A 128 -5.08 11.12 -14.92
C ILE A 128 -3.99 10.37 -15.69
N PHE A 129 -3.09 11.11 -16.37
CA PHE A 129 -2.10 10.48 -17.23
C PHE A 129 -0.99 9.76 -16.44
N VAL A 130 -0.55 10.31 -15.29
CA VAL A 130 0.41 9.62 -14.42
C VAL A 130 -0.21 8.38 -13.78
N THR A 131 -1.47 8.43 -13.33
CA THR A 131 -2.16 7.24 -12.81
C THR A 131 -2.25 6.15 -13.88
N GLY A 132 -2.56 6.51 -15.13
CA GLY A 132 -2.55 5.55 -16.24
C GLY A 132 -1.17 4.92 -16.47
N ASP A 133 -0.10 5.70 -16.40
CA ASP A 133 1.28 5.19 -16.51
C ASP A 133 1.66 4.28 -15.33
N VAL A 134 1.22 4.59 -14.10
CA VAL A 134 1.44 3.75 -12.90
C VAL A 134 0.71 2.43 -13.01
N VAL A 135 -0.55 2.43 -13.48
CA VAL A 135 -1.32 1.20 -13.71
C VAL A 135 -0.64 0.35 -14.81
N ALA A 136 -0.26 0.97 -15.92
CA ALA A 136 0.45 0.29 -17.00
C ALA A 136 1.77 -0.32 -16.53
N PHE A 137 2.54 0.41 -15.71
CA PHE A 137 3.77 -0.11 -15.11
C PHE A 137 3.50 -1.24 -14.11
N GLY A 138 2.48 -1.11 -13.27
CA GLY A 138 2.08 -2.14 -12.32
C GLY A 138 1.75 -3.47 -13.01
N LEU A 139 1.03 -3.41 -14.14
CA LEU A 139 0.78 -4.58 -14.99
C LEU A 139 2.09 -5.17 -15.54
N GLN A 140 3.00 -4.34 -16.07
CA GLN A 140 4.28 -4.81 -16.60
C GLN A 140 5.19 -5.42 -15.52
N ALA A 141 5.26 -4.80 -14.35
CA ALA A 141 6.03 -5.29 -13.21
C ALA A 141 5.44 -6.59 -12.63
N GLY A 142 4.11 -6.63 -12.45
CA GLY A 142 3.39 -7.81 -11.98
C GLY A 142 3.51 -8.98 -12.95
N GLY A 143 3.32 -8.73 -14.25
CA GLY A 143 3.52 -9.73 -15.28
C GLY A 143 4.96 -10.25 -15.33
N GLY A 144 5.96 -9.36 -15.24
CA GLY A 144 7.38 -9.75 -15.14
C GLY A 144 7.71 -10.56 -13.89
N GLY A 145 7.09 -10.22 -12.75
CA GLY A 145 7.22 -10.99 -11.50
C GLY A 145 6.63 -12.40 -11.62
N ILE A 146 5.46 -12.53 -12.27
CA ILE A 146 4.83 -13.83 -12.53
C ILE A 146 5.69 -14.67 -13.51
N GLN A 147 6.30 -14.05 -14.52
CA GLN A 147 7.24 -14.74 -15.41
C GLN A 147 8.45 -15.33 -14.67
N ALA A 148 8.86 -14.73 -13.53
CA ALA A 148 9.95 -15.23 -12.71
C ALA A 148 9.57 -16.45 -11.82
N ALA A 149 8.29 -16.85 -11.78
CA ALA A 149 7.82 -17.95 -10.93
C ALA A 149 8.19 -19.37 -11.43
N GLY A 150 8.72 -19.49 -12.66
CA GLY A 150 9.41 -20.69 -13.14
C GLY A 150 8.54 -21.80 -13.75
N THR A 151 7.22 -21.62 -13.89
CA THR A 151 6.36 -22.55 -14.65
C THR A 151 5.93 -21.97 -16.00
N LEU A 152 5.67 -22.83 -16.98
CA LEU A 152 5.31 -22.43 -18.35
C LEU A 152 4.01 -21.61 -18.38
N GLU A 153 2.99 -22.07 -17.68
CA GLU A 153 1.69 -21.39 -17.59
C GLU A 153 1.83 -19.98 -16.97
N MET A 154 2.64 -19.85 -15.92
CA MET A 154 2.91 -18.56 -15.29
C MET A 154 3.73 -17.65 -16.21
N TYR A 155 4.66 -18.20 -16.98
CA TYR A 155 5.39 -17.42 -17.97
C TYR A 155 4.48 -16.84 -19.06
N GLU A 156 3.62 -17.66 -19.67
CA GLU A 156 2.67 -17.21 -20.70
C GLU A 156 1.64 -16.21 -20.14
N MET A 157 1.16 -16.46 -18.92
CA MET A 157 0.25 -15.54 -18.24
C MET A 157 0.94 -14.20 -17.97
N GLY A 158 2.16 -14.22 -17.44
CA GLY A 158 2.95 -13.02 -17.20
C GLY A 158 3.24 -12.24 -18.48
N GLU A 159 3.53 -12.91 -19.60
CA GLU A 159 3.71 -12.28 -20.91
C GLU A 159 2.46 -11.52 -21.36
N LYS A 160 1.28 -12.15 -21.25
CA LYS A 160 -0.01 -11.52 -21.58
C LYS A 160 -0.30 -10.31 -20.70
N ILE A 161 0.03 -10.37 -19.40
CA ILE A 161 -0.15 -9.26 -18.47
C ILE A 161 0.78 -8.09 -18.83
N ILE A 162 2.04 -8.36 -19.22
CA ILE A 162 2.98 -7.32 -19.68
C ILE A 162 2.44 -6.65 -20.95
N ILE A 163 1.97 -7.43 -21.93
CA ILE A 163 1.38 -6.90 -23.17
C ILE A 163 0.17 -6.02 -22.86
N ALA A 164 -0.71 -6.44 -21.94
CA ALA A 164 -1.84 -5.61 -21.50
C ALA A 164 -1.38 -4.27 -20.92
N GLY A 165 -0.35 -4.28 -20.06
CA GLY A 165 0.24 -3.06 -19.51
C GLY A 165 0.80 -2.12 -20.59
N LEU A 166 1.53 -2.66 -21.57
CA LEU A 166 2.07 -1.88 -22.68
C LEU A 166 0.96 -1.26 -23.56
N LEU A 167 -0.15 -1.98 -23.78
CA LEU A 167 -1.30 -1.46 -24.53
C LEU A 167 -2.02 -0.34 -23.77
N VAL A 168 -2.21 -0.48 -22.45
CA VAL A 168 -2.76 0.59 -21.59
C VAL A 168 -1.87 1.83 -21.68
N GLN A 169 -0.54 1.66 -21.63
CA GLN A 169 0.40 2.76 -21.76
C GLN A 169 0.25 3.51 -23.10
N ILE A 170 0.20 2.77 -24.22
CA ILE A 170 0.01 3.37 -25.56
C ILE A 170 -1.32 4.12 -25.64
N PHE A 171 -2.39 3.53 -25.11
CA PHE A 171 -3.71 4.17 -25.12
C PHE A 171 -3.73 5.48 -24.32
N VAL A 172 -3.24 5.45 -23.07
CA VAL A 172 -3.19 6.62 -22.19
C VAL A 172 -2.29 7.71 -22.80
N PHE A 173 -1.11 7.34 -23.30
CA PHE A 173 -0.18 8.28 -23.92
C PHE A 173 -0.72 8.84 -25.25
N GLY A 174 -1.40 8.02 -26.04
CA GLY A 174 -2.08 8.45 -27.27
C GLY A 174 -3.19 9.46 -26.98
N PHE A 175 -3.99 9.21 -25.93
CA PHE A 175 -5.01 10.16 -25.47
C PHE A 175 -4.39 11.50 -25.01
N PHE A 176 -3.21 11.47 -24.39
CA PHE A 176 -2.45 12.68 -24.07
C PHE A 176 -2.05 13.47 -25.32
N VAL A 177 -1.51 12.80 -26.36
CA VAL A 177 -1.13 13.45 -27.62
C VAL A 177 -2.34 14.12 -28.27
N ILE A 178 -3.49 13.42 -28.32
CA ILE A 178 -4.75 13.98 -28.84
C ILE A 178 -5.16 15.22 -28.04
N THR A 179 -5.11 15.16 -26.72
CA THR A 179 -5.42 16.29 -25.83
C THR A 179 -4.52 17.50 -26.12
N SER A 180 -3.21 17.28 -26.32
CA SER A 180 -2.26 18.32 -26.67
C SER A 180 -2.53 18.94 -28.04
N VAL A 181 -2.83 18.12 -29.05
CA VAL A 181 -3.16 18.58 -30.41
C VAL A 181 -4.46 19.40 -30.40
N LEU A 182 -5.50 18.92 -29.72
CA LEU A 182 -6.76 19.65 -29.60
C LEU A 182 -6.57 21.00 -28.89
N PHE A 183 -5.78 21.03 -27.82
CA PHE A 183 -5.41 22.28 -27.16
C PHE A 183 -4.70 23.24 -28.12
N HIS A 184 -3.71 22.76 -28.87
CA HIS A 184 -2.98 23.57 -29.85
C HIS A 184 -3.93 24.15 -30.92
N VAL A 185 -4.78 23.32 -31.53
CA VAL A 185 -5.73 23.76 -32.57
C VAL A 185 -6.74 24.77 -32.00
N ARG A 186 -7.26 24.54 -30.80
CA ARG A 186 -8.18 25.48 -30.14
C ARG A 186 -7.50 26.80 -29.81
N LEU A 187 -6.25 26.78 -29.37
CA LEU A 187 -5.47 27.99 -29.09
C LEU A 187 -5.14 28.78 -30.38
N LEU A 188 -4.97 28.12 -31.53
CA LEU A 188 -4.80 28.80 -32.81
C LEU A 188 -6.10 29.44 -33.31
N LYS A 189 -7.25 28.81 -33.05
CA LYS A 189 -8.57 29.33 -33.44
C LYS A 189 -9.04 30.48 -32.54
N SER A 190 -8.78 30.37 -31.24
CA SER A 190 -9.17 31.35 -30.22
C SER A 190 -7.93 31.75 -29.39
N PRO A 191 -7.01 32.54 -29.96
CA PRO A 191 -5.78 32.92 -29.27
C PRO A 191 -6.07 33.85 -28.09
N THR A 192 -5.40 33.60 -26.96
CA THR A 192 -5.48 34.48 -25.78
C THR A 192 -4.55 35.68 -25.91
N ASP A 193 -4.85 36.78 -25.21
CA ASP A 193 -4.02 38.00 -25.23
C ASP A 193 -2.55 37.73 -24.90
N THR A 194 -2.30 36.81 -23.96
CA THR A 194 -0.95 36.35 -23.58
C THR A 194 -0.25 35.54 -24.67
N ALA A 195 -1.00 34.82 -25.51
CA ALA A 195 -0.43 34.07 -26.63
C ALA A 195 -0.07 34.98 -27.81
N ILE A 196 -0.77 36.11 -27.97
CA ILE A 196 -0.57 37.12 -29.03
C ILE A 196 0.58 38.07 -28.69
N THR A 197 0.66 38.54 -27.44
CA THR A 197 1.66 39.52 -26.97
C THR A 197 3.11 39.02 -26.99
N GLY A 198 3.35 37.73 -27.28
CA GLY A 198 4.69 37.21 -27.61
C GLY A 198 5.65 37.00 -26.45
N GLY A 199 5.21 37.18 -25.20
CA GLY A 199 6.08 37.07 -24.02
C GLY A 199 6.60 35.67 -23.70
N ILE A 200 5.94 34.61 -24.19
CA ILE A 200 6.32 33.20 -23.95
C ILE A 200 6.34 32.43 -25.27
N PRO A 201 7.43 31.70 -25.60
CA PRO A 201 7.56 30.94 -26.84
C PRO A 201 6.78 29.61 -26.79
N TRP A 202 5.47 29.67 -26.57
CA TRP A 202 4.59 28.50 -26.37
C TRP A 202 4.61 27.51 -27.53
N ARG A 203 4.75 27.99 -28.78
CA ARG A 203 4.86 27.15 -29.97
C ARG A 203 6.09 26.23 -29.92
N ARG A 204 7.23 26.74 -29.45
CA ARG A 204 8.45 25.96 -29.32
C ARG A 204 8.29 24.86 -28.27
N TYR A 205 7.65 25.17 -27.15
CA TYR A 205 7.36 24.16 -26.12
C TYR A 205 6.45 23.06 -26.66
N LEU A 206 5.37 23.39 -27.37
CA LEU A 206 4.53 22.38 -28.02
C LEU A 206 5.29 21.56 -29.07
N SER A 207 6.16 22.18 -29.88
CA SER A 207 7.00 21.45 -30.83
C SER A 207 7.93 20.45 -30.13
N VAL A 208 8.55 20.84 -29.01
CA VAL A 208 9.37 19.94 -28.20
C VAL A 208 8.53 18.77 -27.70
N LEU A 209 7.36 19.05 -27.11
CA LEU A 209 6.45 18.02 -26.60
C LEU A 209 6.07 17.04 -27.70
N TYR A 210 5.70 17.51 -28.90
CA TYR A 210 5.34 16.63 -30.02
C TYR A 210 6.50 15.75 -30.51
N VAL A 211 7.68 16.34 -30.70
CA VAL A 211 8.87 15.56 -31.12
C VAL A 211 9.17 14.47 -30.09
N THR A 212 9.18 14.81 -28.80
CA THR A 212 9.46 13.84 -27.74
C THR A 212 8.35 12.81 -27.59
N SER A 213 7.08 13.20 -27.76
CA SER A 213 5.94 12.27 -27.72
C SER A 213 5.98 11.27 -28.86
N ILE A 214 6.32 11.68 -30.08
CA ILE A 214 6.46 10.76 -31.21
C ILE A 214 7.57 9.75 -30.94
N ILE A 215 8.73 10.20 -30.44
CA ILE A 215 9.85 9.33 -30.12
C ILE A 215 9.47 8.30 -29.04
N ILE A 216 8.80 8.73 -27.96
CA ILE A 216 8.33 7.83 -26.90
C ILE A 216 7.30 6.83 -27.44
N LEU A 217 6.37 7.28 -28.29
CA LEU A 217 5.33 6.41 -28.85
C LEU A 217 5.93 5.33 -29.76
N VAL A 218 6.91 5.68 -30.61
CA VAL A 218 7.62 4.69 -31.45
C VAL A 218 8.29 3.63 -30.58
N ARG A 219 8.94 4.03 -29.48
CA ARG A 219 9.52 3.10 -28.50
C ARG A 219 8.45 2.21 -27.86
N SER A 220 7.30 2.76 -27.47
CA SER A 220 6.21 1.97 -26.85
C SER A 220 5.63 0.95 -27.83
N ILE A 221 5.43 1.32 -29.09
CA ILE A 221 4.97 0.40 -30.15
C ILE A 221 5.99 -0.71 -30.38
N PHE A 222 7.28 -0.36 -30.46
CA PHE A 222 8.36 -1.33 -30.56
C PHE A 222 8.31 -2.35 -29.41
N ARG A 223 8.12 -1.89 -28.17
CA ARG A 223 8.01 -2.77 -27.00
C ARG A 223 6.80 -3.70 -27.08
N VAL A 224 5.65 -3.23 -27.54
CA VAL A 224 4.49 -4.11 -27.77
C VAL A 224 4.81 -5.19 -28.81
N VAL A 225 5.41 -4.81 -29.95
CA VAL A 225 5.74 -5.76 -31.02
C VAL A 225 6.79 -6.77 -30.57
N GLU A 226 7.79 -6.34 -29.80
CA GLU A 226 8.81 -7.21 -29.20
C GLU A 226 8.17 -8.29 -28.32
N TYR A 227 7.30 -7.90 -27.39
CA TYR A 227 6.62 -8.86 -26.51
C TYR A 227 5.61 -9.73 -27.24
N LEU A 228 4.92 -9.23 -28.28
CA LEU A 228 4.03 -10.04 -29.12
C LEU A 228 4.76 -11.14 -29.91
N GLN A 229 6.06 -10.99 -30.16
CA GLN A 229 6.87 -12.03 -30.81
C GLN A 229 7.35 -13.12 -29.84
N GLY A 230 7.17 -12.95 -28.53
CA GLY A 230 7.61 -13.89 -27.50
C GLY A 230 9.13 -14.02 -27.36
N ASN A 231 9.57 -14.90 -26.45
CA ASN A 231 10.99 -15.04 -26.10
C ASN A 231 11.87 -15.50 -27.28
N SER A 232 11.33 -16.21 -28.28
CA SER A 232 12.03 -16.67 -29.48
C SER A 232 11.95 -15.72 -30.67
N GLY A 233 11.35 -14.54 -30.48
CA GLY A 233 11.17 -13.53 -31.52
C GLY A 233 12.46 -13.01 -32.15
N TYR A 234 12.38 -12.55 -33.40
CA TYR A 234 13.51 -11.95 -34.11
C TYR A 234 14.02 -10.67 -33.42
N LEU A 235 13.09 -9.87 -32.87
CA LEU A 235 13.39 -8.61 -32.18
C LEU A 235 14.18 -8.83 -30.88
N ILE A 236 13.75 -9.77 -30.04
CA ILE A 236 14.42 -10.05 -28.75
C ILE A 236 15.72 -10.85 -28.92
N SER A 237 15.90 -11.55 -30.04
CA SER A 237 17.14 -12.30 -30.33
C SER A 237 18.26 -11.44 -30.93
N HIS A 238 17.96 -10.23 -31.40
CA HIS A 238 18.94 -9.31 -31.99
C HIS A 238 19.13 -8.06 -31.12
N GLU A 239 20.28 -8.00 -30.45
CA GLU A 239 20.62 -6.92 -29.53
C GLU A 239 20.53 -5.50 -30.14
N LEU A 240 20.83 -5.37 -31.44
CA LEU A 240 20.84 -4.08 -32.14
C LEU A 240 19.52 -3.31 -31.98
N PHE A 241 18.38 -4.02 -31.98
CA PHE A 241 17.06 -3.39 -31.91
C PHE A 241 16.81 -2.73 -30.56
N LEU A 242 17.31 -3.31 -29.47
CA LEU A 242 17.21 -2.72 -28.14
C LEU A 242 17.96 -1.39 -28.07
N TYR A 243 19.18 -1.32 -28.60
CA TYR A 243 19.94 -0.07 -28.62
C TYR A 243 19.37 0.97 -29.58
N LEU A 244 18.85 0.55 -30.74
CA LEU A 244 18.31 1.46 -31.74
C LEU A 244 16.93 2.02 -31.35
N PHE A 245 16.01 1.16 -30.90
CA PHE A 245 14.62 1.52 -30.64
C PHE A 245 14.29 1.78 -29.16
N ASP A 246 15.21 1.48 -28.23
CA ASP A 246 15.08 1.92 -26.84
C ASP A 246 16.17 2.93 -26.46
N ALA A 247 17.44 2.51 -26.43
CA ALA A 247 18.53 3.36 -25.93
C ALA A 247 18.65 4.69 -26.68
N LEU A 248 18.75 4.63 -28.01
CA LEU A 248 18.92 5.82 -28.84
C LEU A 248 17.68 6.73 -28.77
N LEU A 249 16.47 6.18 -28.84
CA LEU A 249 15.25 6.97 -28.77
C LEU A 249 15.14 7.71 -27.43
N MET A 250 15.47 7.05 -26.32
CA MET A 250 15.43 7.65 -24.98
C MET A 250 16.54 8.69 -24.78
N ALA A 251 17.75 8.43 -25.31
CA ALA A 251 18.83 9.41 -25.31
C ALA A 251 18.46 10.66 -26.15
N LEU A 252 17.79 10.49 -27.29
CA LEU A 252 17.29 11.59 -28.12
C LEU A 252 16.26 12.44 -27.37
N VAL A 253 15.33 11.83 -26.62
CA VAL A 253 14.38 12.58 -25.79
C VAL A 253 15.11 13.46 -24.78
N MET A 254 16.09 12.91 -24.06
CA MET A 254 16.92 13.67 -23.12
C MET A 254 17.74 14.76 -23.80
N ALA A 255 18.28 14.50 -24.99
CA ALA A 255 19.05 15.48 -25.76
C ALA A 255 18.17 16.62 -26.27
N VAL A 256 16.97 16.34 -26.78
CA VAL A 256 16.00 17.35 -27.23
C VAL A 256 15.60 18.25 -26.06
N PHE A 257 15.26 17.68 -24.90
CA PHE A 257 14.97 18.47 -23.70
C PHE A 257 16.18 19.30 -23.26
N SER A 258 17.39 18.76 -23.38
CA SER A 258 18.61 19.51 -23.08
C SER A 258 18.77 20.71 -24.02
N VAL A 259 18.71 20.52 -25.34
CA VAL A 259 19.02 21.58 -26.30
C VAL A 259 17.92 22.65 -26.33
N CYS A 260 16.66 22.22 -26.37
CA CYS A 260 15.54 23.12 -26.60
C CYS A 260 15.13 23.91 -25.34
N VAL A 261 15.29 23.35 -24.13
CA VAL A 261 15.02 24.08 -22.88
C VAL A 261 16.16 25.02 -22.53
N ALA A 262 17.42 24.69 -22.87
CA ALA A 262 18.58 25.56 -22.59
C ALA A 262 18.53 26.90 -23.34
N ARG A 263 18.06 26.91 -24.60
CA ARG A 263 17.98 28.13 -25.40
C ARG A 263 16.86 29.09 -24.96
N SER A 264 15.89 28.64 -24.18
CA SER A 264 14.79 29.49 -23.73
C SER A 264 15.15 30.42 -22.56
N GLY A 265 16.37 30.35 -22.00
CA GLY A 265 16.96 31.36 -21.08
C GLY A 265 16.26 31.56 -19.72
N ARG A 266 15.04 31.07 -19.56
CA ARG A 266 14.28 30.93 -18.32
C ARG A 266 13.69 29.54 -18.39
N ALA A 267 14.38 28.57 -17.81
CA ALA A 267 13.78 27.26 -17.71
C ALA A 267 12.50 27.45 -16.91
N VAL A 268 11.40 27.06 -17.54
CA VAL A 268 10.10 26.87 -16.90
C VAL A 268 9.41 28.18 -16.57
N VAL A 269 8.17 28.28 -17.02
CA VAL A 269 7.25 29.31 -16.57
C VAL A 269 7.21 29.33 -15.04
N PRO A 270 7.66 30.42 -14.39
CA PRO A 270 7.42 30.59 -12.97
C PRO A 270 5.91 30.81 -12.80
N VAL A 271 5.19 29.79 -12.36
CA VAL A 271 3.97 30.05 -11.59
C VAL A 271 4.49 30.37 -10.21
N SER A 272 4.53 31.65 -9.85
CA SER A 272 4.69 32.07 -8.47
C SER A 272 3.56 31.41 -7.66
N GLU A 273 3.87 30.36 -6.90
CA GLU A 273 2.95 29.76 -5.92
C GLU A 273 2.40 30.81 -4.95
N GLU A 274 3.09 31.93 -4.81
CA GLU A 274 2.72 33.10 -4.02
C GLU A 274 1.40 33.77 -4.43
N ARG A 275 0.85 33.49 -5.63
CA ARG A 275 -0.48 34.01 -6.05
C ARG A 275 -1.61 32.99 -5.97
N LEU A 276 -1.32 31.71 -5.75
CA LEU A 276 -2.37 30.69 -5.64
C LEU A 276 -3.01 30.66 -4.24
N TYR A 277 -2.31 31.16 -3.21
CA TYR A 277 -2.84 31.32 -1.85
C TYR A 277 -3.24 32.77 -1.50
N ALA A 278 -2.85 33.76 -2.31
CA ALA A 278 -3.17 35.17 -2.05
C ALA A 278 -4.60 35.58 -2.42
N ASN A 279 -5.32 34.77 -3.21
CA ASN A 279 -6.67 35.09 -3.70
C ASN A 279 -7.79 34.18 -3.16
N THR A 280 -7.50 33.30 -2.19
CA THR A 280 -8.56 32.87 -1.28
C THR A 280 -8.95 34.09 -0.43
N PRO A 281 -10.20 34.57 -0.46
CA PRO A 281 -10.62 35.61 0.46
C PRO A 281 -10.41 35.07 1.88
N MET A 282 -9.39 35.57 2.58
CA MET A 282 -9.28 35.40 4.02
C MET A 282 -10.60 35.92 4.60
N LYS A 283 -11.38 35.03 5.22
CA LYS A 283 -12.49 35.46 6.07
C LYS A 283 -11.91 36.46 7.08
N PRO A 284 -12.45 37.68 7.19
CA PRO A 284 -11.95 38.64 8.16
C PRO A 284 -12.06 38.02 9.55
N SER A 285 -11.04 38.24 10.38
CA SER A 285 -11.05 37.90 11.80
C SER A 285 -12.37 38.36 12.44
N PRO A 286 -13.06 37.53 13.24
CA PRO A 286 -14.30 37.92 13.93
C PRO A 286 -14.08 39.03 14.98
N TRP A 287 -12.83 39.39 15.27
CA TRP A 287 -12.44 40.39 16.24
C TRP A 287 -12.05 41.70 15.55
N LYS A 288 -12.71 42.80 15.91
CA LYS A 288 -12.32 44.16 15.50
C LYS A 288 -11.42 44.77 16.57
N MET A 289 -10.21 45.16 16.17
CA MET A 289 -9.29 45.92 17.04
C MET A 289 -9.69 47.39 17.00
N VAL A 290 -10.01 47.97 18.16
CA VAL A 290 -10.29 49.40 18.30
C VAL A 290 -9.15 50.06 19.06
N ARG A 291 -8.58 51.12 18.47
CA ARG A 291 -7.56 51.93 19.16
C ARG A 291 -8.25 53.01 19.97
N THR A 292 -8.04 52.99 21.28
CA THR A 292 -8.45 54.09 22.17
C THR A 292 -7.22 54.84 22.67
N ARG A 293 -7.44 56.00 23.30
CA ARG A 293 -6.36 56.86 23.82
C ARG A 293 -5.49 56.19 24.90
N HIS A 294 -5.84 54.99 25.35
CA HIS A 294 -5.15 54.23 26.41
C HIS A 294 -4.66 52.85 25.94
N GLY A 295 -4.64 52.58 24.62
CA GLY A 295 -4.08 51.35 24.04
C GLY A 295 -5.04 50.59 23.12
N ASN A 296 -4.53 49.53 22.50
CA ASN A 296 -5.30 48.71 21.55
C ASN A 296 -6.12 47.66 22.32
N HIS A 297 -7.44 47.64 22.13
CA HIS A 297 -8.34 46.68 22.76
C HIS A 297 -9.09 45.86 21.71
N TRP A 298 -9.24 44.56 21.97
CA TRP A 298 -9.98 43.63 21.12
C TRP A 298 -11.42 43.51 21.61
N ILE A 299 -12.39 43.68 20.71
CA ILE A 299 -13.82 43.61 21.04
C ILE A 299 -14.42 42.30 20.49
N PRO A 300 -15.11 41.48 21.31
CA PRO A 300 -15.85 40.30 20.85
C PRO A 300 -17.06 40.69 19.99
N PRO A 301 -17.49 39.81 19.07
CA PRO A 301 -18.70 40.05 18.28
C PRO A 301 -19.93 40.05 19.20
N THR A 302 -20.71 41.13 19.18
CA THR A 302 -22.02 41.20 19.86
C THR A 302 -23.02 40.30 19.16
N THR A 303 -23.57 39.34 19.89
CA THR A 303 -24.70 38.51 19.46
C THR A 303 -25.93 39.39 19.22
N PRO A 304 -26.61 39.31 18.05
CA PRO A 304 -27.90 39.95 17.89
C PRO A 304 -28.96 39.16 18.66
N THR A 305 -29.74 39.86 19.47
CA THR A 305 -31.00 39.38 20.03
C THR A 305 -32.00 39.09 18.89
N PRO A 306 -32.81 38.02 18.94
CA PRO A 306 -33.73 37.71 17.85
C PRO A 306 -34.98 38.60 17.92
N ASP A 307 -35.30 39.27 16.82
CA ASP A 307 -36.62 39.87 16.60
C ASP A 307 -37.63 38.77 16.22
N PRO A 308 -38.87 38.80 16.77
CA PRO A 308 -39.88 37.80 16.51
C PRO A 308 -40.63 38.14 15.23
N GLY A 309 -40.20 37.57 14.12
CA GLY A 309 -41.00 37.57 12.90
C GLY A 309 -40.15 37.58 11.65
N THR A 310 -40.02 36.42 11.01
CA THR A 310 -40.41 36.15 9.61
C THR A 310 -39.89 34.75 9.28
N VAL A 311 -40.79 33.77 9.29
CA VAL A 311 -40.54 32.43 8.77
C VAL A 311 -40.69 32.51 7.25
N SER A 312 -39.59 32.46 6.50
CA SER A 312 -39.61 32.15 5.07
C SER A 312 -38.24 31.78 4.52
N GLY A 313 -38.13 30.51 4.11
CA GLY A 313 -37.22 30.06 3.04
C GLY A 313 -35.73 29.94 3.39
N ILE A 314 -35.33 28.84 4.03
CA ILE A 314 -33.93 28.40 3.98
C ILE A 314 -33.70 27.76 2.61
N SER A 315 -33.13 28.53 1.69
CA SER A 315 -32.51 28.02 0.48
C SER A 315 -31.23 27.29 0.88
N HIS A 316 -31.25 25.96 0.82
CA HIS A 316 -30.09 25.11 1.00
C HIS A 316 -28.97 25.54 0.04
N THR A 317 -27.85 25.98 0.60
CA THR A 317 -26.59 26.11 -0.15
C THR A 317 -26.02 24.70 -0.31
N SER A 318 -25.88 24.24 -1.56
CA SER A 318 -25.33 22.93 -1.90
C SER A 318 -23.84 22.88 -1.54
N PHE A 319 -23.51 22.23 -0.44
CA PHE A 319 -22.18 21.67 -0.22
C PHE A 319 -22.04 20.44 -1.12
N ALA A 320 -21.08 20.45 -2.04
CA ALA A 320 -20.72 19.29 -2.82
C ALA A 320 -19.90 18.31 -1.95
N ASP A 321 -20.40 17.07 -1.91
CA ASP A 321 -19.82 15.81 -1.45
C ASP A 321 -19.47 15.66 0.04
N THR A 322 -20.50 15.67 0.90
CA THR A 322 -20.49 14.80 2.09
C THR A 322 -20.70 13.34 1.66
N PRO A 323 -19.99 12.34 2.21
CA PRO A 323 -20.35 10.95 2.00
C PRO A 323 -21.77 10.76 2.55
N ASN A 324 -22.74 10.59 1.64
CA ASN A 324 -24.12 10.35 2.04
C ASN A 324 -24.20 8.91 2.55
N PHE A 325 -24.35 8.77 3.86
CA PHE A 325 -24.77 7.50 4.46
C PHE A 325 -26.22 7.23 4.07
N ASP A 326 -26.50 6.02 3.60
CA ASP A 326 -27.83 5.60 3.20
C ASP A 326 -28.56 4.83 4.30
N ILE A 327 -29.76 4.31 3.99
CA ILE A 327 -30.57 3.54 4.95
C ILE A 327 -29.90 2.21 5.33
N GLN A 328 -29.10 1.63 4.43
CA GLN A 328 -28.39 0.38 4.67
C GLN A 328 -27.23 0.62 5.65
N ASP A 329 -26.52 1.75 5.50
CA ASP A 329 -25.50 2.17 6.44
C ASP A 329 -26.06 2.38 7.86
N LEU A 330 -27.26 2.96 7.98
CA LEU A 330 -27.95 3.09 9.26
C LEU A 330 -28.35 1.73 9.85
N ALA A 331 -28.77 0.77 9.02
CA ALA A 331 -29.07 -0.59 9.46
C ALA A 331 -27.81 -1.31 9.97
N LEU A 332 -26.67 -1.15 9.27
CA LEU A 332 -25.37 -1.68 9.71
C LEU A 332 -24.89 -1.03 11.01
N LEU A 333 -25.06 0.28 11.17
CA LEU A 333 -24.75 0.98 12.42
C LEU A 333 -25.65 0.53 13.58
N HIS A 334 -26.93 0.28 13.29
CA HIS A 334 -27.84 -0.30 14.28
C HIS A 334 -27.35 -1.70 14.69
N HIS A 335 -27.05 -2.57 13.73
CA HIS A 335 -26.50 -3.91 13.98
C HIS A 335 -25.19 -3.88 14.77
N TRP A 336 -24.30 -2.92 14.47
CA TRP A 336 -23.10 -2.68 15.29
C TRP A 336 -23.47 -2.44 16.76
N THR A 337 -24.41 -1.53 16.99
CA THR A 337 -24.77 -1.06 18.33
C THR A 337 -25.38 -2.15 19.20
N ILE A 338 -26.23 -3.02 18.61
CA ILE A 338 -27.00 -4.02 19.36
C ILE A 338 -26.43 -5.44 19.29
N SER A 339 -25.62 -5.76 18.29
CA SER A 339 -25.15 -7.13 18.02
C SER A 339 -23.62 -7.19 17.90
N THR A 340 -23.02 -6.59 16.86
CA THR A 340 -21.57 -6.80 16.58
C THR A 340 -20.68 -6.34 17.72
N SER A 341 -20.92 -5.15 18.27
CA SER A 341 -20.15 -4.66 19.42
C SER A 341 -20.30 -5.56 20.64
N VAL A 342 -21.48 -6.14 20.84
CA VAL A 342 -21.80 -7.04 21.96
C VAL A 342 -21.02 -8.35 21.85
N ASP A 343 -21.01 -8.94 20.67
CA ASP A 343 -20.33 -10.21 20.41
C ASP A 343 -18.80 -10.08 20.33
N ILE A 344 -18.29 -8.87 20.09
CA ILE A 344 -16.86 -8.57 20.21
C ILE A 344 -16.41 -8.58 21.68
N TYR A 345 -17.20 -8.02 22.62
CA TYR A 345 -16.76 -7.93 24.01
C TYR A 345 -17.20 -9.13 24.86
N LYS A 346 -18.45 -9.62 24.75
CA LYS A 346 -19.01 -10.83 25.42
C LYS A 346 -19.23 -10.83 26.94
N THR A 347 -19.20 -9.69 27.64
CA THR A 347 -19.57 -9.66 29.09
C THR A 347 -20.76 -8.74 29.32
N PRO A 348 -21.64 -8.97 30.30
CA PRO A 348 -22.68 -8.01 30.63
C PRO A 348 -22.09 -6.79 31.36
N GLY A 349 -22.19 -5.60 30.77
CA GLY A 349 -21.73 -4.36 31.41
C GLY A 349 -21.08 -3.46 30.36
N ALA A 350 -21.86 -2.49 29.90
CA ALA A 350 -21.56 -1.67 28.71
C ALA A 350 -20.11 -1.19 28.68
N ASP A 351 -19.27 -1.84 27.86
CA ASP A 351 -17.98 -1.28 27.55
C ASP A 351 -18.22 0.00 26.74
N SER A 352 -17.97 1.12 27.41
CA SER A 352 -18.09 2.45 26.84
C SER A 352 -17.20 2.64 25.60
N LEU A 353 -16.20 1.78 25.37
CA LEU A 353 -15.37 1.86 24.18
C LEU A 353 -16.15 1.50 22.91
N TRP A 354 -16.67 0.26 22.82
CA TRP A 354 -17.26 -0.27 21.59
C TRP A 354 -18.62 0.33 21.23
N GLN A 355 -19.47 0.55 22.23
CA GLN A 355 -20.84 1.02 22.00
C GLN A 355 -20.97 2.55 22.00
N ARG A 356 -20.00 3.27 22.60
CA ARG A 356 -20.09 4.73 22.76
C ARG A 356 -18.91 5.45 22.13
N THR A 357 -17.69 5.14 22.53
CA THR A 357 -16.49 5.89 22.13
C THR A 357 -16.18 5.73 20.64
N LEU A 358 -16.15 4.49 20.12
CA LEU A 358 -15.88 4.24 18.71
C LEU A 358 -16.94 4.86 17.78
N PRO A 359 -18.26 4.72 18.02
CA PRO A 359 -19.26 5.45 17.24
C PRO A 359 -19.13 6.97 17.35
N GLN A 360 -18.84 7.51 18.53
CA GLN A 360 -18.60 8.95 18.70
C GLN A 360 -17.41 9.45 17.89
N ILE A 361 -16.33 8.67 17.82
CA ILE A 361 -15.19 8.95 16.94
C ILE A 361 -15.62 8.82 15.47
N GLY A 362 -16.40 7.79 15.12
CA GLY A 362 -16.95 7.59 13.77
C GLY A 362 -17.80 8.76 13.27
N PHE A 363 -18.62 9.36 14.14
CA PHE A 363 -19.39 10.56 13.79
C PHE A 363 -18.52 11.81 13.56
N GLN A 364 -17.31 11.84 14.11
CA GLN A 364 -16.34 12.92 13.87
C GLN A 364 -15.46 12.63 12.65
N TYR A 365 -15.16 11.35 12.40
CA TYR A 365 -14.22 10.89 11.39
C TYR A 365 -14.88 9.80 10.51
N PRO A 366 -15.35 10.15 9.30
CA PRO A 366 -16.11 9.22 8.43
C PRO A 366 -15.40 7.90 8.13
N PHE A 367 -14.06 7.90 8.05
CA PHE A 367 -13.28 6.69 7.81
C PHE A 367 -13.38 5.68 8.96
N VAL A 368 -13.54 6.15 10.20
CA VAL A 368 -13.78 5.28 11.36
C VAL A 368 -15.21 4.74 11.33
N ALA A 369 -16.19 5.56 10.92
CA ALA A 369 -17.56 5.08 10.73
C ALA A 369 -17.62 3.97 9.67
N HIS A 370 -16.97 4.14 8.52
CA HIS A 370 -16.89 3.08 7.51
C HIS A 370 -16.17 1.82 8.01
N ALA A 371 -15.14 1.93 8.85
CA ALA A 371 -14.53 0.76 9.48
C ALA A 371 -15.52 0.01 10.39
N ILE A 372 -16.32 0.73 11.18
CA ILE A 372 -17.41 0.15 12.00
C ILE A 372 -18.43 -0.59 11.12
N LEU A 373 -18.90 0.05 10.03
CA LEU A 373 -19.87 -0.55 9.11
C LEU A 373 -19.30 -1.80 8.42
N SER A 374 -18.01 -1.79 8.07
CA SER A 374 -17.35 -2.95 7.46
C SER A 374 -17.38 -4.19 8.35
N LEU A 375 -17.12 -4.01 9.66
CA LEU A 375 -17.19 -5.08 10.64
C LEU A 375 -18.62 -5.53 10.91
N ALA A 376 -19.58 -4.60 10.95
CA ALA A 376 -20.99 -4.94 11.10
C ALA A 376 -21.48 -5.83 9.94
N ALA A 377 -21.08 -5.50 8.71
CA ALA A 377 -21.38 -6.30 7.53
C ALA A 377 -20.70 -7.68 7.58
N LEU A 378 -19.42 -7.77 7.97
CA LEU A 378 -18.77 -9.09 8.15
C LEU A 378 -19.42 -9.94 9.23
N HIS A 379 -19.89 -9.31 10.31
CA HIS A 379 -20.61 -10.03 11.35
C HIS A 379 -21.94 -10.59 10.83
N LEU A 380 -22.69 -9.83 10.02
CA LEU A 380 -23.89 -10.37 9.34
C LEU A 380 -23.54 -11.52 8.38
N ALA A 381 -22.47 -11.38 7.60
CA ALA A 381 -22.01 -12.45 6.71
C ALA A 381 -21.68 -13.73 7.49
N HIS A 382 -21.05 -13.59 8.67
CA HIS A 382 -20.76 -14.71 9.56
C HIS A 382 -22.05 -15.36 10.08
N MET A 383 -23.02 -14.57 10.56
CA MET A 383 -24.31 -15.07 11.05
C MET A 383 -25.12 -15.79 9.97
N GLU A 384 -25.01 -15.37 8.70
CA GLU A 384 -25.66 -16.06 7.57
C GLU A 384 -25.01 -17.40 7.22
N GLY A 385 -23.74 -17.60 7.58
CA GLY A 385 -22.99 -18.84 7.31
C GLY A 385 -22.69 -19.13 5.83
N SER A 386 -22.91 -18.15 4.94
CA SER A 386 -22.71 -18.31 3.49
C SER A 386 -21.46 -17.57 3.01
N PRO A 387 -20.48 -18.26 2.39
CA PRO A 387 -19.25 -17.63 1.87
C PRO A 387 -19.50 -16.69 0.68
N SER A 388 -20.67 -16.78 0.04
CA SER A 388 -21.11 -15.87 -1.03
C SER A 388 -22.05 -14.76 -0.53
N SER A 389 -22.04 -14.47 0.77
CA SER A 389 -22.93 -13.47 1.36
C SER A 389 -22.67 -12.08 0.73
N PRO A 390 -23.73 -11.35 0.33
CA PRO A 390 -23.59 -10.00 -0.22
C PRO A 390 -22.94 -9.04 0.79
N TYR A 391 -23.03 -9.34 2.09
CA TYR A 391 -22.41 -8.54 3.13
C TYR A 391 -20.87 -8.58 3.11
N VAL A 392 -20.24 -9.60 2.51
CA VAL A 392 -18.77 -9.62 2.32
C VAL A 392 -18.32 -8.55 1.32
N VAL A 393 -19.09 -8.38 0.24
CA VAL A 393 -18.85 -7.32 -0.75
C VAL A 393 -19.06 -5.95 -0.11
N GLU A 394 -20.14 -5.81 0.66
CA GLU A 394 -20.45 -4.56 1.35
C GLU A 394 -19.39 -4.19 2.40
N ALA A 395 -18.92 -5.18 3.16
CA ALA A 395 -17.82 -5.02 4.09
C ALA A 395 -16.54 -4.53 3.39
N THR A 396 -16.20 -5.14 2.26
CA THR A 396 -15.01 -4.77 1.48
C THR A 396 -15.11 -3.35 0.97
N ARG A 397 -16.27 -2.95 0.44
CA ARG A 397 -16.54 -1.59 -0.03
C ARG A 397 -16.33 -0.56 1.07
N HIS A 398 -16.92 -0.78 2.24
CA HIS A 398 -16.73 0.12 3.38
C HIS A 398 -15.29 0.16 3.88
N HIS A 399 -14.63 -0.99 3.92
CA HIS A 399 -13.23 -1.08 4.32
C HIS A 399 -12.31 -0.29 3.39
N GLU A 400 -12.50 -0.38 2.07
CA GLU A 400 -11.73 0.40 1.09
C GLU A 400 -11.88 1.92 1.31
N ILE A 401 -13.10 2.39 1.58
CA ILE A 401 -13.35 3.81 1.89
C ILE A 401 -12.66 4.20 3.21
N ALA A 402 -12.74 3.34 4.23
CA ALA A 402 -12.09 3.55 5.51
C ALA A 402 -10.55 3.62 5.35
N LEU A 403 -9.97 2.74 4.53
CA LEU A 403 -8.54 2.69 4.26
C LEU A 403 -8.04 3.94 3.54
N VAL A 404 -8.78 4.44 2.54
CA VAL A 404 -8.46 5.70 1.86
C VAL A 404 -8.45 6.87 2.86
N GLY A 405 -9.49 6.99 3.69
CA GLY A 405 -9.57 8.06 4.68
C GLY A 405 -8.49 7.95 5.78
N PHE A 406 -8.13 6.75 6.20
CA PHE A 406 -6.99 6.52 7.10
C PHE A 406 -5.68 6.99 6.46
N HIS A 407 -5.41 6.63 5.20
CA HIS A 407 -4.21 7.06 4.49
C HIS A 407 -4.11 8.58 4.33
N GLU A 408 -5.24 9.26 4.09
CA GLU A 408 -5.25 10.73 4.04
C GLU A 408 -4.94 11.35 5.42
N CYS A 409 -5.47 10.74 6.49
CA CYS A 409 -5.34 11.23 7.85
C CYS A 409 -3.94 10.99 8.44
N VAL A 410 -3.34 9.82 8.19
CA VAL A 410 -2.03 9.43 8.74
C VAL A 410 -0.88 10.30 8.22
N ASN A 411 -1.02 10.83 6.99
CA ASN A 411 -0.04 11.75 6.40
C ASN A 411 0.03 13.11 7.11
N ASN A 412 -0.96 13.44 7.95
CA ASN A 412 -1.01 14.68 8.73
C ASN A 412 -1.31 14.35 10.20
N LEU A 413 -0.43 13.60 10.85
CA LEU A 413 -0.60 13.18 12.25
C LEU A 413 -0.59 14.39 13.22
N THR A 414 -1.66 14.51 14.00
CA THR A 414 -1.87 15.54 15.03
C THR A 414 -2.40 14.89 16.31
N ARG A 415 -2.51 15.64 17.42
CA ARG A 415 -3.15 15.12 18.63
C ARG A 415 -4.64 14.85 18.40
N GLU A 416 -5.32 15.75 17.68
CA GLU A 416 -6.77 15.69 17.48
C GLU A 416 -7.21 14.45 16.69
N ASN A 417 -6.45 14.05 15.67
CA ASN A 417 -6.79 12.87 14.85
C ASN A 417 -6.15 11.56 15.34
N SER A 418 -5.26 11.60 16.33
CA SER A 418 -4.59 10.39 16.84
C SER A 418 -5.56 9.36 17.42
N GLU A 419 -6.63 9.80 18.09
CA GLU A 419 -7.67 8.90 18.62
C GLU A 419 -8.39 8.15 17.48
N ALA A 420 -8.64 8.83 16.36
CA ALA A 420 -9.32 8.26 15.19
C ALA A 420 -8.42 7.27 14.44
N LEU A 421 -7.13 7.56 14.33
CA LEU A 421 -6.15 6.65 13.74
C LEU A 421 -6.03 5.37 14.60
N LEU A 422 -5.96 5.50 15.93
CA LEU A 422 -5.94 4.36 16.84
C LEU A 422 -7.24 3.53 16.76
N ALA A 423 -8.40 4.19 16.73
CA ALA A 423 -9.69 3.54 16.59
C ALA A 423 -9.78 2.71 15.29
N TRP A 424 -9.37 3.29 14.16
CA TRP A 424 -9.33 2.58 12.88
C TRP A 424 -8.38 1.39 12.92
N SER A 425 -7.21 1.54 13.53
CA SER A 425 -6.23 0.47 13.68
C SER A 425 -6.77 -0.77 14.40
N PHE A 426 -7.51 -0.58 15.50
CA PHE A 426 -8.18 -1.67 16.21
C PHE A 426 -9.27 -2.33 15.35
N LEU A 427 -10.11 -1.52 14.70
CA LEU A 427 -11.19 -2.03 13.84
C LEU A 427 -10.62 -2.79 12.62
N ASN A 428 -9.54 -2.30 12.04
CA ASN A 428 -8.85 -2.91 10.92
C ASN A 428 -8.22 -4.26 11.29
N LEU A 429 -7.65 -4.39 12.49
CA LEU A 429 -7.15 -5.68 12.98
C LEU A 429 -8.26 -6.73 13.01
N LEU A 430 -9.42 -6.40 13.60
CA LEU A 430 -10.58 -7.28 13.60
C LEU A 430 -11.04 -7.62 12.19
N TYR A 431 -11.07 -6.62 11.30
CA TYR A 431 -11.49 -6.81 9.91
C TYR A 431 -10.61 -7.83 9.20
N VAL A 432 -9.29 -7.72 9.35
CA VAL A 432 -8.33 -8.65 8.71
C VAL A 432 -8.51 -10.08 9.19
N PHE A 433 -8.74 -10.29 10.49
CA PHE A 433 -9.04 -11.62 11.02
C PHE A 433 -10.37 -12.16 10.49
N SER A 434 -11.43 -11.35 10.48
CA SER A 434 -12.77 -11.71 10.00
C SER A 434 -12.81 -12.02 8.49
N ILE A 435 -12.23 -11.17 7.64
CA ILE A 435 -12.29 -11.33 6.18
C ILE A 435 -11.46 -12.53 5.71
N SER A 436 -10.38 -12.85 6.42
CA SER A 436 -9.48 -13.95 6.05
C SER A 436 -10.19 -15.30 6.07
N LYS A 437 -11.11 -15.53 7.03
CA LYS A 437 -11.97 -16.72 7.06
C LYS A 437 -12.79 -16.86 5.78
N GLN A 438 -13.42 -15.76 5.35
CA GLN A 438 -14.23 -15.75 4.13
C GLN A 438 -13.41 -15.93 2.86
N LEU A 439 -12.18 -15.39 2.88
CA LEU A 439 -11.26 -15.52 1.77
C LEU A 439 -10.61 -16.91 1.70
N SER A 440 -10.45 -17.63 2.81
CA SER A 440 -9.91 -19.00 2.85
C SER A 440 -10.76 -19.99 2.04
N HIS A 441 -12.08 -19.90 2.09
CA HIS A 441 -12.98 -20.72 1.26
C HIS A 441 -12.80 -20.50 -0.24
N ALA A 442 -12.44 -19.28 -0.67
CA ALA A 442 -12.16 -18.95 -2.07
C ALA A 442 -10.71 -19.27 -2.48
N THR A 443 -9.74 -19.13 -1.56
CA THR A 443 -8.29 -19.22 -1.83
C THR A 443 -7.78 -20.66 -1.87
N GLU A 444 -8.47 -21.62 -1.24
CA GLU A 444 -8.12 -23.05 -1.29
C GLU A 444 -8.05 -23.60 -2.73
N LEU A 445 -8.79 -23.03 -3.68
CA LEU A 445 -8.73 -23.42 -5.09
C LEU A 445 -7.57 -22.80 -5.88
N SER A 446 -6.89 -21.77 -5.37
CA SER A 446 -6.03 -20.90 -6.21
C SER A 446 -4.53 -21.02 -5.92
N SER A 447 -4.08 -21.00 -4.65
CA SER A 447 -2.65 -21.17 -4.32
C SER A 447 -2.35 -21.47 -2.83
N PRO A 448 -1.76 -22.63 -2.49
CA PRO A 448 -1.41 -22.97 -1.11
C PRO A 448 -0.36 -22.06 -0.45
N ARG A 449 0.55 -21.47 -1.25
CA ARG A 449 1.61 -20.58 -0.74
C ARG A 449 1.03 -19.29 -0.15
N LEU A 450 0.04 -18.70 -0.82
CA LEU A 450 -0.59 -17.45 -0.41
C LEU A 450 -1.36 -17.61 0.92
N ARG A 451 -1.96 -18.79 1.13
CA ARG A 451 -2.59 -19.16 2.42
C ARG A 451 -1.56 -19.16 3.55
N LYS A 452 -0.41 -19.80 3.35
CA LYS A 452 0.65 -19.89 4.38
C LYS A 452 1.23 -18.52 4.73
N ASP A 453 1.49 -17.67 3.74
CA ASP A 453 2.02 -16.31 3.98
C ASP A 453 1.02 -15.44 4.76
N ARG A 454 -0.29 -15.59 4.49
CA ARG A 454 -1.34 -14.93 5.25
C ARG A 454 -1.38 -15.40 6.71
N LEU A 455 -1.32 -16.72 6.95
CA LEU A 455 -1.37 -17.31 8.29
C LEU A 455 -0.12 -16.99 9.13
N LEU A 456 1.05 -16.96 8.51
CA LEU A 456 2.31 -16.56 9.15
C LEU A 456 2.43 -15.04 9.38
N GLY A 457 1.41 -14.28 8.98
CA GLY A 457 1.29 -12.86 9.31
C GLY A 457 2.17 -11.92 8.51
N VAL A 458 2.51 -12.28 7.27
CA VAL A 458 3.31 -11.45 6.36
C VAL A 458 2.74 -10.04 6.20
N GLU A 459 1.42 -9.90 6.17
CA GLU A 459 0.74 -8.60 6.01
C GLU A 459 0.25 -8.01 7.33
N TRP A 460 -0.35 -8.83 8.20
CA TRP A 460 -1.04 -8.31 9.39
C TRP A 460 -0.11 -8.06 10.59
N ILE A 461 1.02 -8.77 10.72
CA ILE A 461 1.99 -8.50 11.80
C ILE A 461 2.67 -7.12 11.60
N PRO A 462 3.21 -6.78 10.42
CA PRO A 462 3.76 -5.45 10.18
C PRO A 462 2.72 -4.34 10.35
N MET A 463 1.46 -4.61 10.02
CA MET A 463 0.36 -3.67 10.19
C MET A 463 0.12 -3.35 11.68
N VAL A 464 0.07 -4.37 12.55
CA VAL A 464 -0.05 -4.17 14.01
C VAL A 464 1.12 -3.36 14.55
N ARG A 465 2.35 -3.74 14.21
CA ARG A 465 3.57 -3.10 14.73
C ARG A 465 3.83 -1.70 14.14
N GLY A 466 3.33 -1.45 12.93
CA GLY A 466 3.44 -0.14 12.28
C GLY A 466 2.66 0.96 13.01
N ILE A 467 1.60 0.58 13.72
CA ILE A 467 0.77 1.52 14.49
C ILE A 467 1.57 2.12 15.64
N ASP A 468 2.40 1.32 16.32
CA ASP A 468 3.26 1.81 17.40
C ASP A 468 4.29 2.82 16.91
N ALA A 469 4.87 2.57 15.73
CA ALA A 469 5.82 3.48 15.11
C ALA A 469 5.16 4.82 14.72
N VAL A 470 3.88 4.79 14.32
CA VAL A 470 3.12 5.97 13.89
C VAL A 470 2.58 6.75 15.10
N LEU A 471 2.01 6.08 16.10
CA LEU A 471 1.31 6.70 17.23
C LEU A 471 2.18 6.85 18.49
N GLY A 472 3.38 6.29 18.51
CA GLY A 472 4.33 6.40 19.62
C GLY A 472 4.53 7.83 20.15
N PRO A 473 4.71 8.86 19.29
CA PRO A 473 4.85 10.25 19.75
C PRO A 473 3.62 10.84 20.45
N GLN A 474 2.45 10.22 20.33
CA GLN A 474 1.16 10.64 20.88
C GLN A 474 0.68 9.71 21.99
N TYR A 475 1.47 8.70 22.35
CA TYR A 475 1.10 7.66 23.30
C TYR A 475 0.63 8.23 24.65
N ASP A 476 1.37 9.20 25.22
CA ASP A 476 1.00 9.83 26.50
C ASP A 476 -0.35 10.54 26.42
N PHE A 477 -0.63 11.22 25.31
CA PHE A 477 -1.92 11.88 25.08
C PHE A 477 -3.06 10.87 24.94
N LEU A 478 -2.83 9.78 24.18
CA LEU A 478 -3.84 8.74 23.97
C LEU A 478 -4.15 7.97 25.26
N ARG A 479 -3.15 7.78 26.12
CA ARG A 479 -3.28 7.12 27.44
C ARG A 479 -4.10 7.94 28.44
N GLU A 480 -4.21 9.26 28.23
CA GLU A 480 -5.04 10.15 29.04
C GLU A 480 -6.40 10.46 28.38
N GLY A 481 -6.59 10.06 27.12
CA GLY A 481 -7.76 10.35 26.30
C GLY A 481 -8.88 9.31 26.42
N ARG A 482 -9.86 9.38 25.50
CA ARG A 482 -11.02 8.46 25.50
C ARG A 482 -10.65 7.02 25.16
N MET A 483 -9.51 6.83 24.50
CA MET A 483 -8.96 5.53 24.12
C MET A 483 -8.05 4.92 25.19
N ALA A 484 -7.91 5.55 26.37
CA ALA A 484 -7.04 5.07 27.45
C ALA A 484 -7.31 3.61 27.84
N GLY A 485 -8.59 3.24 27.91
CA GLY A 485 -9.01 1.86 28.23
C GLY A 485 -8.50 0.82 27.23
N ALA A 486 -8.31 1.21 25.95
CA ALA A 486 -7.82 0.31 24.91
C ALA A 486 -6.28 0.13 24.92
N LEU A 487 -5.57 1.05 25.58
CA LEU A 487 -4.10 1.06 25.65
C LEU A 487 -3.55 0.55 26.99
N SER A 488 -4.40 0.47 28.01
CA SER A 488 -4.03 -0.11 29.30
C SER A 488 -3.77 -1.60 29.12
N LEU A 489 -2.79 -2.16 29.83
CA LEU A 489 -2.62 -3.62 29.95
C LEU A 489 -2.68 -4.04 31.44
N GLY A 490 -3.34 -3.23 32.26
CA GLY A 490 -3.44 -3.44 33.71
C GLY A 490 -2.08 -3.68 34.36
N ASN A 491 -1.94 -4.83 35.02
CA ASN A 491 -0.73 -5.23 35.75
C ASN A 491 0.39 -5.81 34.87
N TRP A 492 0.34 -5.66 33.54
CA TRP A 492 1.31 -6.28 32.63
C TRP A 492 2.78 -6.06 33.04
N HIS A 493 3.15 -4.87 33.51
CA HIS A 493 4.54 -4.61 33.94
C HIS A 493 4.90 -5.21 35.32
N GLU A 494 3.90 -5.57 36.12
CA GLU A 494 4.06 -6.11 37.49
C GLU A 494 4.05 -7.65 37.51
N LEU A 495 3.65 -8.27 36.39
CA LEU A 495 3.64 -9.72 36.20
C LEU A 495 5.04 -10.35 36.38
N ASN A 496 5.17 -11.22 37.41
CA ASN A 496 6.38 -11.98 37.69
C ASN A 496 6.22 -13.46 37.29
N LEU A 497 7.00 -13.89 36.30
CA LEU A 497 7.00 -15.27 35.77
C LEU A 497 7.46 -16.32 36.78
N GLU A 498 8.20 -15.94 37.82
CA GLU A 498 8.69 -16.88 38.84
C GLU A 498 7.55 -17.49 39.67
N ASN A 499 6.38 -16.82 39.71
CA ASN A 499 5.22 -17.27 40.49
C ASN A 499 4.52 -18.51 39.90
N HIS A 500 4.76 -18.86 38.63
CA HIS A 500 4.04 -19.92 37.90
C HIS A 500 4.92 -21.11 37.46
N ALA A 501 6.10 -21.31 38.04
CA ALA A 501 7.04 -22.38 37.68
C ALA A 501 6.47 -23.82 37.75
N SER A 502 5.30 -24.02 38.37
CA SER A 502 4.62 -25.32 38.49
C SER A 502 3.57 -25.58 37.39
N ASP A 503 3.32 -24.62 36.50
CA ASP A 503 2.32 -24.77 35.42
C ASP A 503 2.84 -25.66 34.28
N ALA A 504 2.06 -26.66 33.89
CA ALA A 504 2.48 -27.65 32.88
C ALA A 504 2.72 -27.03 31.49
N VAL A 505 1.96 -25.99 31.11
CA VAL A 505 2.12 -25.32 29.81
C VAL A 505 3.36 -24.42 29.83
N ASP A 506 3.61 -23.73 30.95
CA ASP A 506 4.84 -22.95 31.14
C ASP A 506 6.11 -23.83 31.12
N GLN A 507 6.04 -25.04 31.67
CA GLN A 507 7.12 -26.02 31.61
C GLN A 507 7.41 -26.47 30.17
N GLU A 508 6.36 -26.73 29.38
CA GLU A 508 6.53 -27.08 27.97
C GLU A 508 7.12 -25.92 27.16
N LEU A 509 6.70 -24.68 27.42
CA LEU A 509 7.33 -23.49 26.84
C LEU A 509 8.82 -23.37 27.22
N CYS A 510 9.17 -23.59 28.49
CA CYS A 510 10.56 -23.54 28.95
C CYS A 510 11.44 -24.59 28.26
N ARG A 511 10.88 -25.78 27.98
CA ARG A 511 11.57 -26.86 27.27
C ARG A 511 12.01 -26.46 25.87
N LEU A 512 11.30 -25.54 25.20
CA LEU A 512 11.63 -25.10 23.84
C LEU A 512 13.04 -24.52 23.71
N ARG A 513 13.64 -24.03 24.81
CA ARG A 513 15.04 -23.56 24.83
C ARG A 513 16.04 -24.60 24.34
N ASP A 514 15.74 -25.88 24.59
CA ASP A 514 16.59 -26.98 24.14
C ASP A 514 16.58 -27.14 22.60
N ALA A 515 15.51 -26.69 21.92
CA ALA A 515 15.40 -26.78 20.47
C ALA A 515 16.39 -25.85 19.75
N TRP A 516 16.64 -24.64 20.30
CA TRP A 516 17.49 -23.61 19.66
C TRP A 516 18.79 -23.33 20.42
N ARG A 517 19.17 -24.14 21.40
CA ARG A 517 20.37 -23.93 22.22
C ARG A 517 21.67 -23.78 21.41
N SER A 518 21.75 -24.42 20.25
CA SER A 518 22.89 -24.38 19.34
C SER A 518 22.76 -23.33 18.23
N SER A 519 21.66 -22.58 18.18
CA SER A 519 21.41 -21.56 17.17
C SER A 519 22.20 -20.27 17.46
N SER A 520 22.65 -19.58 16.41
CA SER A 520 23.23 -18.24 16.50
C SER A 520 22.23 -17.20 17.01
N ASP A 521 20.93 -17.43 16.83
CA ASP A 521 19.85 -16.50 17.16
C ASP A 521 19.14 -16.88 18.47
N ALA A 522 19.76 -17.73 19.31
CA ALA A 522 19.17 -18.24 20.55
C ALA A 522 18.66 -17.13 21.49
N GLU A 523 19.39 -16.02 21.62
CA GLU A 523 18.99 -14.88 22.45
C GLU A 523 17.67 -14.26 21.99
N VAL A 524 17.45 -14.16 20.67
CA VAL A 524 16.21 -13.60 20.09
C VAL A 524 15.03 -14.52 20.39
N TYR A 525 15.22 -15.84 20.32
CA TYR A 525 14.19 -16.81 20.66
C TYR A 525 13.89 -16.82 22.16
N ASP A 526 14.90 -16.68 23.01
CA ASP A 526 14.71 -16.61 24.47
C ASP A 526 13.93 -15.35 24.89
N GLU A 527 14.19 -14.22 24.24
CA GLU A 527 13.43 -12.98 24.47
C GLU A 527 11.98 -13.11 23.99
N ALA A 528 11.76 -13.65 22.78
CA ALA A 528 10.40 -13.92 22.28
C ALA A 528 9.66 -14.93 23.18
N LEU A 529 10.33 -15.99 23.64
CA LEU A 529 9.78 -16.97 24.55
C LEU A 529 9.41 -16.34 25.90
N HIS A 530 10.23 -15.43 26.42
CA HIS A 530 9.92 -14.69 27.65
C HIS A 530 8.61 -13.90 27.52
N ILE A 531 8.42 -13.19 26.40
CA ILE A 531 7.17 -12.48 26.11
C ILE A 531 5.98 -13.45 25.99
N MET A 532 6.16 -14.59 25.30
CA MET A 532 5.11 -15.60 25.15
C MET A 532 4.63 -16.16 26.50
N ARG A 533 5.58 -16.49 27.38
CA ARG A 533 5.27 -16.94 28.75
C ARG A 533 4.51 -15.88 29.54
N LYS A 534 4.87 -14.61 29.35
CA LYS A 534 4.19 -13.48 29.98
C LYS A 534 2.77 -13.29 29.45
N CYS A 535 2.56 -13.44 28.14
CA CYS A 535 1.23 -13.47 27.52
C CYS A 535 0.34 -14.58 28.11
N LEU A 536 0.89 -15.78 28.28
CA LEU A 536 0.17 -16.90 28.89
C LEU A 536 -0.26 -16.59 30.33
N MET A 537 0.67 -16.08 31.14
CA MET A 537 0.38 -15.71 32.52
C MET A 537 -0.67 -14.59 32.62
N TYR A 538 -0.57 -13.60 31.73
CA TYR A 538 -1.56 -12.53 31.61
C TYR A 538 -2.93 -13.04 31.19
N ALA A 539 -3.02 -14.06 30.34
CA ALA A 539 -4.30 -14.65 29.96
C ALA A 539 -4.90 -15.49 31.10
N LYS A 540 -4.09 -16.35 31.74
CA LYS A 540 -4.56 -17.27 32.80
C LYS A 540 -5.09 -16.59 34.06
N GLN A 541 -4.59 -15.40 34.41
CA GLN A 541 -5.10 -14.68 35.58
C GLN A 541 -6.61 -14.40 35.46
N PHE A 542 -7.13 -14.20 34.25
CA PHE A 542 -8.57 -13.93 34.03
C PHE A 542 -9.46 -15.13 34.35
N ASP A 543 -8.95 -16.36 34.26
CA ASP A 543 -9.71 -17.58 34.62
C ASP A 543 -10.02 -17.64 36.12
N THR A 544 -9.26 -16.91 36.93
CA THR A 544 -9.34 -16.93 38.40
C THR A 544 -9.87 -15.63 39.01
N MET A 545 -10.07 -14.59 38.20
CA MET A 545 -10.60 -13.29 38.65
C MET A 545 -12.12 -13.35 38.83
N ASP A 546 -12.64 -12.67 39.84
CA ASP A 546 -14.07 -12.50 40.03
C ASP A 546 -14.68 -11.51 39.00
N GLU A 547 -15.98 -11.64 38.73
CA GLU A 547 -16.68 -10.84 37.71
C GLU A 547 -16.63 -9.33 37.98
N GLU A 548 -16.58 -8.90 39.25
CA GLU A 548 -16.56 -7.49 39.62
C GLU A 548 -15.19 -6.87 39.34
N THR A 549 -14.11 -7.56 39.70
CA THR A 549 -12.73 -7.17 39.35
C THR A 549 -12.53 -7.19 37.83
N LEU A 550 -13.04 -8.21 37.13
CA LEU A 550 -12.94 -8.32 35.68
C LEU A 550 -13.66 -7.16 34.96
N ALA A 551 -14.82 -6.72 35.48
CA ALA A 551 -15.55 -5.58 34.94
C ALA A 551 -14.78 -4.26 35.04
N GLN A 552 -13.94 -4.10 36.08
CA GLN A 552 -13.11 -2.90 36.27
C GLN A 552 -11.93 -2.82 35.29
N TRP A 553 -11.53 -3.93 34.67
CA TRP A 553 -10.41 -4.01 33.73
C TRP A 553 -10.78 -3.72 32.27
N GLY A 554 -12.07 -3.60 31.94
CA GLY A 554 -12.55 -3.10 30.63
C GLY A 554 -12.14 -3.96 29.43
N PHE A 555 -11.51 -3.32 28.43
CA PHE A 555 -11.04 -3.88 27.14
C PHE A 555 -9.94 -4.95 27.29
N ASN A 556 -9.35 -5.07 28.47
CA ASN A 556 -8.16 -5.87 28.76
C ASN A 556 -8.49 -7.34 29.01
N ARG A 557 -9.01 -8.01 27.99
CA ARG A 557 -9.53 -9.40 28.07
C ARG A 557 -8.59 -10.43 27.45
N ALA A 558 -9.08 -11.65 27.35
CA ALA A 558 -8.39 -12.84 26.86
C ALA A 558 -7.65 -12.64 25.51
N TRP A 559 -8.17 -11.85 24.57
CA TRP A 559 -7.50 -11.62 23.28
C TRP A 559 -6.38 -10.56 23.29
N ALA A 560 -6.31 -9.71 24.33
CA ALA A 560 -5.17 -8.80 24.51
C ALA A 560 -3.87 -9.55 24.81
N GLY A 561 -3.96 -10.73 25.44
CA GLY A 561 -2.81 -11.58 25.77
C GLY A 561 -2.02 -12.00 24.52
N PRO A 562 -2.61 -12.76 23.57
CA PRO A 562 -1.92 -13.11 22.33
C PRO A 562 -1.51 -11.89 21.52
N MET A 563 -2.32 -10.82 21.45
CA MET A 563 -1.94 -9.62 20.70
C MET A 563 -0.75 -8.89 21.32
N ALA A 564 -0.57 -8.95 22.64
CA ALA A 564 0.61 -8.40 23.31
C ALA A 564 1.91 -9.09 22.86
N PHE A 565 1.86 -10.37 22.45
CA PHE A 565 3.04 -11.04 21.88
C PHE A 565 3.50 -10.35 20.60
N ILE A 566 2.56 -10.00 19.72
CA ILE A 566 2.84 -9.33 18.44
C ILE A 566 3.44 -7.94 18.66
N HIS A 567 3.01 -7.24 19.71
CA HIS A 567 3.49 -5.91 20.06
C HIS A 567 4.89 -5.96 20.74
N PHE A 568 5.06 -6.79 21.78
CA PHE A 568 6.27 -6.76 22.61
C PHE A 568 7.39 -7.68 22.14
N ALA A 569 7.13 -8.72 21.33
CA ALA A 569 8.20 -9.60 20.88
C ALA A 569 9.21 -8.86 19.98
N PRO A 570 10.48 -9.29 19.93
CA PRO A 570 11.51 -8.60 19.15
C PRO A 570 11.21 -8.55 17.65
N GLN A 571 11.55 -7.44 16.97
CA GLN A 571 11.38 -7.34 15.52
C GLN A 571 12.20 -8.40 14.75
N GLN A 572 13.36 -8.77 15.30
CA GLN A 572 14.22 -9.80 14.73
C GLN A 572 13.54 -11.17 14.72
N TYR A 573 12.75 -11.50 15.75
CA TYR A 573 11.97 -12.75 15.78
C TYR A 573 11.02 -12.85 14.58
N PHE A 574 10.26 -11.79 14.28
CA PHE A 574 9.35 -11.78 13.12
C PHE A 574 10.09 -11.80 11.78
N THR A 575 11.32 -11.29 11.74
CA THR A 575 12.18 -11.41 10.56
C THR A 575 12.58 -12.87 10.32
N LEU A 576 12.96 -13.59 11.38
CA LEU A 576 13.29 -15.02 11.33
C LEU A 576 12.04 -15.87 11.02
N LEU A 577 10.86 -15.49 11.52
CA LEU A 577 9.57 -16.10 11.18
C LEU A 577 9.25 -15.95 9.68
N HIS A 578 9.41 -14.75 9.11
CA HIS A 578 9.24 -14.52 7.67
C HIS A 578 10.25 -15.31 6.82
N GLN A 579 11.47 -15.48 7.32
CA GLN A 579 12.47 -16.37 6.70
C GLN A 579 12.16 -17.86 6.90
N ARG A 580 11.08 -18.19 7.61
CA ARG A 580 10.63 -19.56 7.92
C ARG A 580 11.67 -20.36 8.68
N GLN A 581 12.40 -19.71 9.58
CA GLN A 581 13.36 -20.39 10.45
C GLN A 581 12.61 -21.38 11.37
N PRO A 582 13.06 -22.65 11.47
CA PRO A 582 12.32 -23.68 12.20
C PRO A 582 11.99 -23.31 13.64
N HIS A 583 12.95 -22.74 14.38
CA HIS A 583 12.76 -22.32 15.76
C HIS A 583 11.70 -21.20 15.91
N SER A 584 11.61 -20.29 14.94
CA SER A 584 10.56 -19.26 14.91
C SER A 584 9.20 -19.87 14.67
N LEU A 585 9.11 -20.82 13.73
CA LEU A 585 7.87 -21.52 13.41
C LEU A 585 7.38 -22.33 14.62
N ILE A 586 8.27 -23.00 15.36
CA ILE A 586 7.93 -23.72 16.60
C ILE A 586 7.26 -22.77 17.59
N LEU A 587 7.89 -21.65 17.93
CA LEU A 587 7.29 -20.70 18.88
C LEU A 587 5.99 -20.08 18.35
N PHE A 588 5.86 -19.91 17.03
CA PHE A 588 4.64 -19.43 16.39
C PHE A 588 3.49 -20.48 16.38
N ALA A 589 3.79 -21.78 16.42
CA ALA A 589 2.75 -22.78 16.68
C ALA A 589 2.15 -22.64 18.08
N TYR A 590 2.94 -22.30 19.10
CA TYR A 590 2.41 -22.00 20.44
C TYR A 590 1.56 -20.73 20.43
N PHE A 591 1.95 -19.71 19.66
CA PHE A 591 1.08 -18.55 19.40
C PHE A 591 -0.27 -18.98 18.80
N GLY A 592 -0.26 -19.86 17.79
CA GLY A 592 -1.47 -20.41 17.18
C GLY A 592 -2.35 -21.18 18.17
N ALA A 593 -1.76 -22.00 19.03
CA ALA A 593 -2.48 -22.71 20.09
C ALA A 593 -3.09 -21.74 21.12
N PHE A 594 -2.41 -20.64 21.45
CA PHE A 594 -2.98 -19.60 22.32
C PHE A 594 -4.11 -18.84 21.63
N LEU A 595 -3.99 -18.59 20.33
CA LEU A 595 -5.05 -17.98 19.55
C LEU A 595 -6.28 -18.90 19.48
N HIS A 596 -6.09 -20.22 19.45
CA HIS A 596 -7.18 -21.21 19.47
C HIS A 596 -8.00 -21.18 20.77
N MET A 597 -7.41 -20.77 21.89
CA MET A 597 -8.18 -20.54 23.14
C MET A 597 -9.23 -19.43 23.00
N LEU A 598 -9.17 -18.66 21.91
CA LEU A 598 -10.10 -17.59 21.58
C LEU A 598 -11.04 -17.97 20.43
N ASP A 599 -11.14 -19.25 20.07
CA ASP A 599 -11.99 -19.72 18.96
C ASP A 599 -13.48 -19.39 19.17
N ASP A 600 -13.92 -19.17 20.41
CA ASP A 600 -15.28 -18.71 20.68
C ASP A 600 -15.57 -17.36 20.02
N TYR A 601 -14.56 -16.50 19.82
CA TYR A 601 -14.73 -15.20 19.17
C TYR A 601 -14.90 -15.38 17.66
N TRP A 602 -16.04 -14.94 17.12
CA TRP A 602 -16.43 -15.14 15.72
C TRP A 602 -15.39 -14.70 14.69
N PHE A 603 -14.59 -13.67 15.01
CA PHE A 603 -13.55 -13.15 14.14
C PHE A 603 -12.21 -13.90 14.22
N LEU A 604 -11.97 -14.68 15.28
CA LEU A 604 -10.78 -15.52 15.47
C LEU A 604 -11.03 -17.02 15.26
N GLU A 605 -12.28 -17.44 15.20
CA GLU A 605 -12.69 -18.84 15.02
C GLU A 605 -11.91 -19.54 13.90
N GLY A 606 -11.17 -20.60 14.25
CA GLY A 606 -10.41 -21.43 13.31
C GLY A 606 -8.99 -20.95 13.00
N TRP A 607 -8.63 -19.70 13.36
CA TRP A 607 -7.29 -19.16 13.08
C TRP A 607 -6.19 -19.93 13.79
N GLY A 608 -6.40 -20.29 15.06
CA GLY A 608 -5.40 -21.00 15.84
C GLY A 608 -5.06 -22.36 15.22
N ARG A 609 -6.09 -23.11 14.83
CA ARG A 609 -5.96 -24.39 14.12
C ARG A 609 -5.27 -24.25 12.77
N ASP A 610 -5.65 -23.25 11.98
CA ASP A 610 -5.06 -22.99 10.67
C ASP A 610 -3.56 -22.61 10.77
N ILE A 611 -3.18 -21.77 11.74
CA ILE A 611 -1.78 -21.41 11.98
C ILE A 611 -0.96 -22.65 12.35
N VAL A 612 -1.43 -23.45 13.31
CA VAL A 612 -0.71 -24.65 13.75
C VAL A 612 -0.57 -25.66 12.60
N GLY A 613 -1.64 -25.87 11.82
CA GLY A 613 -1.58 -26.74 10.65
C GLY A 613 -0.60 -26.25 9.58
N ALA A 614 -0.60 -24.94 9.29
CA ALA A 614 0.35 -24.36 8.33
C ALA A 614 1.81 -24.48 8.80
N VAL A 615 2.05 -24.30 10.10
CA VAL A 615 3.39 -24.49 10.71
C VAL A 615 3.82 -25.95 10.65
N ASP A 616 2.94 -26.89 10.99
CA ASP A 616 3.24 -28.33 10.94
C ASP A 616 3.67 -28.76 9.52
N GLU A 617 2.88 -28.37 8.51
CA GLU A 617 3.20 -28.65 7.12
C GLU A 617 4.55 -28.05 6.65
N LEU A 618 4.99 -26.93 7.25
CA LEU A 618 6.26 -26.27 6.89
C LEU A 618 7.47 -26.87 7.59
N LEU A 619 7.30 -27.29 8.85
CA LEU A 619 8.36 -27.87 9.66
C LEU A 619 8.65 -29.33 9.28
N GLY A 620 7.60 -30.09 8.95
CA GLY A 620 7.69 -31.53 8.69
C GLY A 620 7.99 -32.36 9.94
N SER A 621 8.09 -33.68 9.75
CA SER A 621 8.09 -34.67 10.85
C SER A 621 9.28 -34.60 11.81
N TYR A 622 10.40 -33.99 11.41
CA TYR A 622 11.58 -33.87 12.28
C TYR A 622 11.31 -33.01 13.53
N TRP A 623 10.53 -31.94 13.39
CA TRP A 623 10.27 -30.98 14.47
C TRP A 623 8.98 -31.25 15.24
N GLN A 624 8.18 -32.23 14.82
CA GLN A 624 6.94 -32.67 15.47
C GLN A 624 7.02 -32.80 17.01
N PRO A 625 8.10 -33.37 17.60
CA PRO A 625 8.21 -33.46 19.06
C PRO A 625 8.15 -32.12 19.80
N TRP A 626 8.47 -31.01 19.13
CA TRP A 626 8.46 -29.66 19.70
C TRP A 626 7.13 -28.93 19.54
N ILE A 627 6.28 -29.38 18.61
CA ILE A 627 4.96 -28.78 18.31
C ILE A 627 3.80 -29.74 18.64
N CYS A 628 4.07 -30.82 19.37
CA CYS A 628 3.07 -31.83 19.74
C CYS A 628 1.95 -31.23 20.61
N TRP A 629 2.31 -30.40 21.62
CA TRP A 629 1.31 -29.73 22.46
C TRP A 629 0.41 -28.78 21.65
N PRO A 630 0.94 -27.87 20.79
CA PRO A 630 0.10 -27.07 19.90
C PRO A 630 -0.85 -27.90 19.03
N ILE A 631 -0.37 -28.96 18.40
CA ILE A 631 -1.17 -29.84 17.52
C ILE A 631 -2.34 -30.48 18.28
N GLN A 632 -2.07 -31.01 19.47
CA GLN A 632 -3.10 -31.61 20.33
C GLN A 632 -4.11 -30.56 20.82
N THR A 633 -3.62 -29.37 21.18
CA THR A 633 -4.45 -28.27 21.69
C THR A 633 -5.49 -27.83 20.67
N VAL A 634 -5.14 -27.82 19.38
CA VAL A 634 -6.06 -27.42 18.29
C VAL A 634 -6.85 -28.58 17.68
N GLY A 635 -6.74 -29.79 18.24
CA GLY A 635 -7.44 -30.97 17.74
C GLY A 635 -7.01 -31.41 16.34
N LEU A 636 -5.73 -31.23 15.98
CA LEU A 636 -5.15 -31.83 14.77
C LEU A 636 -4.64 -33.24 15.11
N ASP A 637 -4.97 -34.22 14.27
CA ASP A 637 -4.37 -35.56 14.39
C ASP A 637 -2.89 -35.44 14.02
N ALA A 638 -1.99 -35.73 14.96
CA ALA A 638 -0.56 -35.79 14.68
C ALA A 638 -0.34 -36.75 13.51
N ALA A 639 0.11 -36.22 12.36
CA ALA A 639 0.10 -36.92 11.08
C ALA A 639 0.57 -38.37 11.23
N GLY A 640 -0.39 -39.29 11.24
CA GLY A 640 -0.16 -40.68 10.92
C GLY A 640 0.34 -40.72 9.48
N ASN A 641 1.45 -41.44 9.28
CA ASN A 641 2.04 -41.80 8.00
C ASN A 641 0.96 -42.18 6.95
N PRO A 642 1.21 -41.97 5.65
CA PRO A 642 0.21 -41.77 4.59
C PRO A 642 -0.87 -42.83 4.45
#